data_AF-A0A9P9YAG3-F1
#
_entry.id   AF-A0A9P9YAG3-F1
#
_cell.length_a   1.000
_cell.length_b   1.000
_cell.length_c   1.000
_cell.angle_alpha   90.00
_cell.angle_beta   90.00
_cell.angle_gamma   90.00
#
_symmetry.space_group_name_H-M   'P 1'
#
loop_
_entity.id
_entity.type
_entity.pdbx_description
1 polymer ?
#
loop_
_entity_poly.entity_id
_entity_poly.type
_entity_poly.pdbx_seq_one_letter_code
_entity_poly.pdbx_strand_id
1 'polypeptide(L)'
;MAARIVCLLLAVILVTVAPLEAADKKGFPVSIIHINDLHARFEATDTSGGTCDEGEECIGGYPRTVHTVRRLLREQAELNPIYINAGDSFQGTLWYNIGRWNVTQQLLNLLPADAMTLGNHEFDHGVEGVVPFLETVDTNMLVANMDCAHEPTMEGKYNKSMIIERSGRKIGLIGVILETTYDLANTGKVIFRNESDTIREEAQLLKAQGANIIIVVSHCGYDVDKEIAANAGDWIDVIVGSHSHTFLYTGTPPGPHRPVGDYPTEVVHSSGHRVLIVQASAYARYVGNLVVYFDDNGDVLDFEGDPLYMDQSVPEDEEVLEAMQPWKLIIDEKGKVVVGSTKVDLTKDDCAAGECNLGNYFCDAMVHAFVGMAPYDQKAWTNVSAGLMNIGGLRVPLLRGNLTYAHIVSMSPFENTLVAYNLAGSKIVEAMEWAVAKVDLENGVSGSYINLQFSGIRVKYDYTKPIGSRVVSVAMRCADCEVPKYEPLVSNKLYRLVSPNFLQAGGDGFTMLAEGTDLQWGVTDLDALISYGQHTNPIYHDEDVLQAMVPWQDVMEPLANRIVGQSRVFLEQSSCNRGECNLGNFFTDAILHEFVKDASYIEDNWSNVTVALTSPGTFRVPIPAGNITYKQLFAMCPWQNRLIALTLRGKHILELLENGVASMNPSSPSPWSSRFMQVSGLRIVFDLRASVGQRVSSVRVRCSKCQVPAYRPLDLEEKYRVVVMDYLASGKNGFSVISDNAEDLERGPFDLDALMDYMSAVGPITTGIEHRIQFVNT
;
A
#
# COMPACT_ATOMS: atom_id res chain seq x y z
N MET A 1 7.02 103.95 -29.75
CA MET A 1 6.37 102.99 -28.83
C MET A 1 6.95 101.61 -29.07
N ALA A 2 7.39 100.94 -28.00
CA ALA A 2 7.74 99.53 -27.83
C ALA A 2 8.71 98.87 -28.83
N ALA A 3 9.98 98.80 -28.43
CA ALA A 3 10.96 97.81 -28.89
C ALA A 3 11.58 97.15 -27.65
N ARG A 4 11.49 95.82 -27.55
CA ARG A 4 12.39 94.99 -26.74
C ARG A 4 12.59 93.63 -27.41
N ILE A 5 13.80 93.45 -27.94
CA ILE A 5 14.39 92.19 -28.37
C ILE A 5 14.96 91.52 -27.12
N VAL A 6 14.61 90.26 -26.87
CA VAL A 6 15.24 89.42 -25.84
C VAL A 6 15.90 88.24 -26.56
N CYS A 7 17.23 88.20 -26.50
CA CYS A 7 18.04 87.02 -26.83
C CYS A 7 17.95 86.04 -25.65
N LEU A 8 17.57 84.79 -25.90
CA LEU A 8 17.72 83.70 -24.95
C LEU A 8 18.91 82.82 -25.37
N LEU A 9 19.96 82.82 -24.56
CA LEU A 9 21.02 81.81 -24.57
C LEU A 9 20.46 80.51 -23.98
N LEU A 10 20.45 79.43 -24.79
CA LEU A 10 20.29 78.06 -24.29
C LEU A 10 21.68 77.41 -24.26
N ALA A 11 22.21 77.25 -23.05
CA ALA A 11 23.44 76.52 -22.77
C ALA A 11 23.17 75.01 -22.89
N VAL A 12 23.89 74.37 -23.80
CA VAL A 12 23.97 72.91 -23.92
C VAL A 12 24.86 72.41 -22.77
N ILE A 13 24.27 71.75 -21.78
CA ILE A 13 25.01 70.98 -20.78
C ILE A 13 25.24 69.58 -21.37
N LEU A 14 26.45 69.34 -21.89
CA LEU A 14 26.95 67.98 -22.09
C LEU A 14 27.13 67.34 -20.71
N VAL A 15 26.26 66.40 -20.36
CA VAL A 15 26.56 65.43 -19.31
C VAL A 15 27.46 64.38 -19.94
N THR A 16 28.76 64.48 -19.68
CA THR A 16 29.73 63.43 -19.94
C THR A 16 29.40 62.26 -19.01
N VAL A 17 28.76 61.23 -19.57
CA VAL A 17 28.68 59.91 -18.94
C VAL A 17 30.10 59.36 -18.92
N ALA A 18 30.76 59.42 -17.77
CA ALA A 18 31.98 58.65 -17.58
C ALA A 18 31.62 57.17 -17.75
N PRO A 19 32.29 56.41 -18.62
CA PRO A 19 32.16 54.97 -18.62
C PRO A 19 32.58 54.49 -17.23
N LEU A 20 31.71 53.72 -16.58
CA LEU A 20 32.10 52.90 -15.45
C LEU A 20 33.19 51.98 -16.00
N GLU A 21 34.46 52.23 -15.64
CA GLU A 21 35.55 51.31 -15.95
C GLU A 21 35.20 49.98 -15.27
N ALA A 22 34.74 49.02 -16.06
CA ALA A 22 34.81 47.62 -15.69
C ALA A 22 36.29 47.36 -15.44
N ALA A 23 36.65 47.07 -14.18
CA ALA A 23 37.97 46.57 -13.89
C ALA A 23 38.18 45.34 -14.79
N ASP A 24 39.14 45.43 -15.69
CA ASP A 24 39.52 44.37 -16.62
C ASP A 24 40.02 43.18 -15.78
N LYS A 25 39.10 42.28 -15.39
CA LYS A 25 39.40 41.08 -14.61
C LYS A 25 40.30 40.22 -15.49
N LYS A 26 41.60 40.23 -15.19
CA LYS A 26 42.62 39.48 -15.93
C LYS A 26 42.36 37.98 -15.75
N GLY A 27 42.03 37.28 -16.83
CA GLY A 27 41.88 35.82 -16.86
C GLY A 27 41.07 35.34 -18.07
N PHE A 28 41.09 34.04 -18.34
CA PHE A 28 40.22 33.38 -19.30
C PHE A 28 38.86 33.10 -18.63
N PRO A 29 37.77 33.80 -19.00
CA PRO A 29 36.47 33.61 -18.36
C PRO A 29 35.80 32.34 -18.89
N VAL A 30 35.15 31.60 -18.00
CA VAL A 30 34.24 30.50 -18.34
C VAL A 30 32.95 30.71 -17.56
N SER A 31 31.85 30.94 -18.27
CA SER A 31 30.51 30.95 -17.68
C SER A 31 29.98 29.52 -17.58
N ILE A 32 29.61 29.11 -16.38
CA ILE A 32 29.07 27.81 -16.03
C ILE A 32 27.62 28.04 -15.64
N ILE A 33 26.73 27.69 -16.56
CA ILE A 33 25.28 27.73 -16.37
C ILE A 33 24.84 26.32 -16.04
N HIS A 34 24.13 26.11 -14.94
CA HIS A 34 23.80 24.76 -14.51
C HIS A 34 22.41 24.61 -13.91
N ILE A 35 21.89 23.40 -14.07
CA ILE A 35 20.70 22.91 -13.39
C ILE A 35 20.99 21.54 -12.79
N ASN A 36 20.25 21.18 -11.75
CA ASN A 36 20.38 19.91 -11.06
C ASN A 36 19.03 19.53 -10.42
N ASP A 37 18.80 18.23 -10.20
CA ASP A 37 17.64 17.70 -9.47
C ASP A 37 16.28 18.25 -9.97
N LEU A 38 16.08 18.26 -11.30
CA LEU A 38 14.84 18.74 -11.90
C LEU A 38 13.62 17.94 -11.42
N HIS A 39 13.77 16.64 -11.20
CA HIS A 39 12.73 15.72 -10.72
C HIS A 39 11.38 15.91 -11.42
N ALA A 40 11.43 15.91 -12.75
CA ALA A 40 10.27 16.06 -13.63
C ALA A 40 9.37 17.27 -13.31
N ARG A 41 9.91 18.35 -12.73
CA ARG A 41 9.22 19.64 -12.51
C ARG A 41 9.19 20.46 -13.81
N PHE A 42 8.53 19.91 -14.82
CA PHE A 42 8.33 20.61 -16.09
C PHE A 42 7.35 21.78 -15.94
N GLU A 43 6.34 21.61 -15.09
CA GLU A 43 5.42 22.69 -14.70
C GLU A 43 5.96 23.50 -13.52
N ALA A 44 5.43 24.71 -13.36
CA ALA A 44 5.70 25.54 -12.20
C ALA A 44 5.20 24.86 -10.91
N THR A 45 5.93 25.08 -9.82
CA THR A 45 5.65 24.51 -8.50
C THR A 45 5.29 25.62 -7.52
N ASP A 46 4.72 25.26 -6.37
CA ASP A 46 4.76 26.16 -5.21
C ASP A 46 6.23 26.35 -4.75
N THR A 47 6.43 27.17 -3.71
CA THR A 47 7.76 27.38 -3.13
C THR A 47 8.34 26.12 -2.46
N SER A 48 7.52 25.13 -2.12
CA SER A 48 7.94 23.85 -1.53
C SER A 48 8.30 22.79 -2.58
N GLY A 49 8.14 23.07 -3.88
CA GLY A 49 8.37 22.11 -4.96
C GLY A 49 7.18 21.15 -5.21
N GLY A 50 6.02 21.42 -4.62
CA GLY A 50 4.75 20.73 -4.85
C GLY A 50 3.95 21.34 -6.01
N THR A 51 2.70 20.90 -6.16
CA THR A 51 1.76 21.50 -7.12
C THR A 51 1.53 22.96 -6.78
N CYS A 52 1.54 23.85 -7.77
CA CYS A 52 1.10 25.23 -7.57
C CYS A 52 -0.39 25.36 -7.85
N ASP A 53 -1.17 25.81 -6.86
CA ASP A 53 -2.60 26.05 -6.99
C ASP A 53 -2.93 27.52 -7.36
N GLU A 54 -4.16 27.76 -7.83
CA GLU A 54 -4.60 29.09 -8.24
C GLU A 54 -4.58 30.07 -7.04
N GLY A 55 -3.82 31.17 -7.20
CA GLY A 55 -3.63 32.18 -6.16
C GLY A 55 -2.37 32.01 -5.32
N GLU A 56 -1.58 30.96 -5.54
CA GLU A 56 -0.27 30.74 -4.92
C GLU A 56 0.87 31.40 -5.71
N GLU A 57 2.02 31.56 -5.04
CA GLU A 57 3.26 31.99 -5.70
C GLU A 57 3.90 30.79 -6.43
N CYS A 58 3.53 30.63 -7.70
CA CYS A 58 4.17 29.65 -8.58
C CYS A 58 5.58 30.07 -9.01
N ILE A 59 6.53 29.16 -8.89
CA ILE A 59 7.93 29.35 -9.26
C ILE A 59 8.42 28.19 -10.11
N GLY A 60 9.61 28.34 -10.70
CA GLY A 60 10.27 27.30 -11.45
C GLY A 60 9.50 26.86 -12.70
N GLY A 61 9.58 25.57 -12.97
CA GLY A 61 9.16 24.99 -14.23
C GLY A 61 10.23 25.06 -15.31
N TYR A 62 10.23 24.06 -16.17
CA TYR A 62 11.21 23.93 -17.23
C TYR A 62 11.13 25.06 -18.29
N PRO A 63 9.96 25.64 -18.63
CA PRO A 63 9.89 26.81 -19.51
C PRO A 63 10.67 28.04 -19.01
N ARG A 64 10.58 28.39 -17.72
CA ARG A 64 11.37 29.50 -17.13
C ARG A 64 12.86 29.18 -17.11
N THR A 65 13.19 27.93 -16.84
CA THR A 65 14.56 27.41 -16.85
C THR A 65 15.17 27.58 -18.24
N VAL A 66 14.53 27.04 -19.27
CA VAL A 66 15.00 27.13 -20.67
C VAL A 66 15.09 28.57 -21.13
N HIS A 67 14.10 29.42 -20.82
CA HIS A 67 14.14 30.84 -21.13
C HIS A 67 15.40 31.50 -20.52
N THR A 68 15.66 31.24 -19.24
CA THR A 68 16.80 31.81 -18.51
C THR A 68 18.13 31.30 -19.06
N VAL A 69 18.27 30.00 -19.32
CA VAL A 69 19.50 29.43 -19.87
C VAL A 69 19.75 29.99 -21.27
N ARG A 70 18.74 30.06 -22.15
CA ARG A 70 18.86 30.70 -23.48
C ARG A 70 19.24 32.18 -23.40
N ARG A 71 18.74 32.90 -22.39
CA ARG A 71 19.14 34.29 -22.14
C ARG A 71 20.61 34.37 -21.73
N LEU A 72 21.04 33.58 -20.74
CA LEU A 72 22.42 33.57 -20.25
C LEU A 72 23.42 33.16 -21.35
N LEU A 73 23.13 32.10 -22.11
CA LEU A 73 23.96 31.67 -23.25
C LEU A 73 24.18 32.79 -24.28
N ARG A 74 23.19 33.66 -24.49
CA ARG A 74 23.30 34.83 -25.39
C ARG A 74 24.03 36.00 -24.74
N GLU A 75 23.67 36.36 -23.51
CA GLU A 75 24.23 37.50 -22.79
C GLU A 75 25.71 37.29 -22.41
N GLN A 76 26.11 36.04 -22.20
CA GLN A 76 27.45 35.66 -21.75
C GLN A 76 28.26 34.98 -22.86
N ALA A 77 27.89 35.15 -24.14
CA ALA A 77 28.56 34.48 -25.26
C ALA A 77 30.08 34.71 -25.31
N GLU A 78 30.53 35.91 -24.94
CA GLU A 78 31.95 36.29 -24.88
C GLU A 78 32.67 35.76 -23.62
N LEU A 79 31.94 35.15 -22.69
CA LEU A 79 32.46 34.55 -21.46
C LEU A 79 32.57 33.02 -21.58
N ASN A 80 32.63 32.49 -22.81
CA ASN A 80 32.82 31.06 -23.09
C ASN A 80 31.82 30.15 -22.34
N PRO A 81 30.51 30.32 -22.55
CA PRO A 81 29.52 29.65 -21.71
C PRO A 81 29.48 28.13 -21.97
N ILE A 82 29.18 27.40 -20.89
CA ILE A 82 28.95 25.96 -20.83
C ILE A 82 27.64 25.75 -20.08
N TYR A 83 26.71 25.02 -20.68
CA TYR A 83 25.46 24.61 -20.02
C TYR A 83 25.55 23.16 -19.54
N ILE A 84 25.28 22.93 -18.26
CA ILE A 84 25.42 21.63 -17.59
C ILE A 84 24.11 21.21 -16.92
N ASN A 85 23.75 19.93 -17.06
CA ASN A 85 22.70 19.29 -16.27
C ASN A 85 23.33 18.21 -15.35
N ALA A 86 23.28 18.41 -14.03
CA ALA A 86 23.94 17.51 -13.08
C ALA A 86 23.06 16.34 -12.59
N GLY A 87 22.13 15.84 -13.42
CA GLY A 87 21.38 14.60 -13.17
C GLY A 87 20.10 14.77 -12.35
N ASP A 88 19.40 13.66 -12.10
CA ASP A 88 18.05 13.58 -11.51
C ASP A 88 17.02 14.45 -12.26
N SER A 89 16.98 14.28 -13.58
CA SER A 89 15.88 14.76 -14.41
C SER A 89 14.64 13.86 -14.28
N PHE A 90 14.85 12.59 -13.93
CA PHE A 90 13.82 11.58 -13.72
C PHE A 90 13.16 11.71 -12.34
N GLN A 91 12.03 11.01 -12.23
CA GLN A 91 11.21 10.85 -11.03
C GLN A 91 10.64 12.14 -10.42
N GLY A 92 9.50 12.05 -9.75
CA GLY A 92 9.04 13.09 -8.81
C GLY A 92 7.70 13.73 -9.14
N THR A 93 7.19 13.63 -10.37
CA THR A 93 5.83 14.05 -10.74
C THR A 93 5.16 13.04 -11.67
N LEU A 94 3.85 13.21 -11.85
CA LEU A 94 3.09 12.47 -12.85
C LEU A 94 3.67 12.55 -14.28
N TRP A 95 4.44 13.58 -14.61
CA TRP A 95 5.11 13.67 -15.91
C TRP A 95 6.03 12.49 -16.13
N TYR A 96 6.84 12.14 -15.14
CA TYR A 96 7.68 10.96 -15.22
C TYR A 96 6.85 9.68 -15.07
N ASN A 97 5.88 9.63 -14.15
CA ASN A 97 5.08 8.41 -13.97
C ASN A 97 4.27 7.99 -15.21
N ILE A 98 3.91 8.93 -16.08
CA ILE A 98 3.12 8.64 -17.29
C ILE A 98 3.99 8.70 -18.54
N GLY A 99 4.82 9.73 -18.70
CA GLY A 99 5.63 9.96 -19.89
C GLY A 99 7.03 9.34 -19.84
N ARG A 100 7.52 8.98 -18.64
CA ARG A 100 8.83 8.33 -18.39
C ARG A 100 9.99 9.06 -19.06
N TRP A 101 11.00 8.30 -19.49
CA TRP A 101 12.12 8.80 -20.27
C TRP A 101 11.69 9.55 -21.53
N ASN A 102 10.55 9.20 -22.14
CA ASN A 102 10.15 9.73 -23.44
C ASN A 102 9.73 11.21 -23.36
N VAL A 103 8.94 11.61 -22.37
CA VAL A 103 8.66 13.06 -22.19
C VAL A 103 9.91 13.82 -21.76
N THR A 104 10.74 13.18 -20.92
CA THR A 104 11.96 13.80 -20.38
C THR A 104 12.94 14.11 -21.50
N GLN A 105 13.30 13.14 -22.35
CA GLN A 105 14.20 13.38 -23.48
C GLN A 105 13.64 14.41 -24.47
N GLN A 106 12.33 14.37 -24.78
CA GLN A 106 11.74 15.33 -25.72
C GLN A 106 11.91 16.77 -25.25
N LEU A 107 11.68 17.02 -23.96
CA LEU A 107 11.81 18.36 -23.39
C LEU A 107 13.28 18.76 -23.22
N LEU A 108 14.14 17.85 -22.75
CA LEU A 108 15.58 18.14 -22.62
C LEU A 108 16.23 18.42 -23.98
N ASN A 109 15.80 17.77 -25.06
CA ASN A 109 16.35 17.98 -26.41
C ASN A 109 15.96 19.34 -27.03
N LEU A 110 15.00 20.09 -26.46
CA LEU A 110 14.71 21.47 -26.89
C LEU A 110 15.85 22.45 -26.54
N LEU A 111 16.66 22.08 -25.55
CA LEU A 111 17.88 22.78 -25.21
C LEU A 111 18.91 21.76 -24.69
N PRO A 112 19.63 21.06 -25.59
CA PRO A 112 20.65 20.11 -25.18
C PRO A 112 21.74 20.81 -24.38
N ALA A 113 22.16 20.21 -23.27
CA ALA A 113 23.30 20.70 -22.51
C ALA A 113 24.62 20.33 -23.21
N ASP A 114 25.71 21.03 -22.89
CA ASP A 114 27.04 20.62 -23.34
C ASP A 114 27.41 19.26 -22.74
N ALA A 115 27.04 19.05 -21.47
CA ALA A 115 27.20 17.79 -20.75
C ALA A 115 26.07 17.55 -19.74
N MET A 116 25.73 16.28 -19.54
CA MET A 116 24.87 15.81 -18.46
C MET A 116 25.51 14.61 -17.77
N THR A 117 25.28 14.45 -16.46
CA THR A 117 25.57 13.19 -15.77
C THR A 117 24.28 12.48 -15.35
N LEU A 118 24.37 11.21 -15.00
CA LEU A 118 23.25 10.45 -14.44
C LEU A 118 23.18 10.71 -12.94
N GLY A 119 21.97 10.89 -12.43
CA GLY A 119 21.66 10.79 -11.02
C GLY A 119 21.06 9.44 -10.66
N ASN A 120 20.77 9.24 -9.37
CA ASN A 120 20.27 7.96 -8.89
C ASN A 120 18.87 7.67 -9.45
N HIS A 121 18.02 8.69 -9.61
CA HIS A 121 16.64 8.48 -10.06
C HIS A 121 16.52 8.15 -11.55
N GLU A 122 17.59 8.32 -12.33
CA GLU A 122 17.63 7.77 -13.69
C GLU A 122 17.48 6.23 -13.71
N PHE A 123 17.85 5.55 -12.63
CA PHE A 123 17.78 4.09 -12.47
C PHE A 123 16.52 3.57 -11.77
N ASP A 124 15.53 4.42 -11.44
CA ASP A 124 14.31 3.99 -10.73
C ASP A 124 13.57 2.86 -11.45
N HIS A 125 13.57 2.87 -12.80
CA HIS A 125 12.95 1.85 -13.64
C HIS A 125 13.97 0.83 -14.18
N GLY A 126 15.11 0.65 -13.50
CA GLY A 126 16.13 -0.29 -13.93
C GLY A 126 16.97 0.20 -15.11
N VAL A 127 17.94 -0.63 -15.47
CA VAL A 127 18.74 -0.47 -16.70
C VAL A 127 17.84 -0.38 -17.94
N GLU A 128 16.74 -1.14 -17.97
CA GLU A 128 15.76 -1.10 -19.07
C GLU A 128 15.06 0.25 -19.22
N GLY A 129 14.91 1.01 -18.13
CA GLY A 129 14.29 2.34 -18.13
C GLY A 129 15.24 3.46 -18.58
N VAL A 130 16.54 3.35 -18.29
CA VAL A 130 17.54 4.37 -18.63
C VAL A 130 18.14 4.18 -20.02
N VAL A 131 18.29 2.95 -20.52
CA VAL A 131 18.90 2.71 -21.85
C VAL A 131 18.21 3.48 -22.98
N PRO A 132 16.86 3.49 -23.11
CA PRO A 132 16.19 4.26 -24.16
C PRO A 132 16.42 5.77 -24.04
N PHE A 133 16.60 6.28 -22.82
CA PHE A 133 16.94 7.69 -22.59
C PHE A 133 18.32 8.02 -23.13
N LEU A 134 19.31 7.18 -22.81
CA LEU A 134 20.69 7.34 -23.32
C LEU A 134 20.78 7.23 -24.84
N GLU A 135 19.86 6.50 -25.47
CA GLU A 135 19.77 6.36 -26.93
C GLU A 135 19.14 7.56 -27.63
N THR A 136 18.38 8.39 -26.91
CA THR A 136 17.51 9.41 -27.51
C THR A 136 17.80 10.83 -27.05
N VAL A 137 18.51 11.02 -25.95
CA VAL A 137 18.93 12.34 -25.50
C VAL A 137 20.06 12.89 -26.38
N ASP A 138 19.92 14.14 -26.84
CA ASP A 138 20.89 14.81 -27.72
C ASP A 138 22.09 15.39 -26.95
N THR A 139 22.05 15.32 -25.61
CA THR A 139 23.09 15.80 -24.71
C THR A 139 24.16 14.74 -24.48
N ASN A 140 25.44 15.15 -24.39
CA ASN A 140 26.52 14.22 -24.06
C ASN A 140 26.39 13.72 -22.62
N MET A 141 26.10 12.43 -22.45
CA MET A 141 26.05 11.80 -21.14
C MET A 141 27.46 11.39 -20.66
N LEU A 142 27.85 11.86 -19.48
CA LEU A 142 29.15 11.63 -18.85
C LEU A 142 28.99 10.89 -17.52
N VAL A 143 29.62 9.74 -17.33
CA VAL A 143 29.67 8.99 -16.05
C VAL A 143 30.97 8.19 -15.97
N ALA A 144 31.96 8.68 -15.24
CA ALA A 144 33.32 8.13 -15.23
C ALA A 144 33.47 6.90 -14.33
N ASN A 145 32.77 6.90 -13.19
CA ASN A 145 32.89 5.87 -12.15
C ASN A 145 31.93 4.69 -12.32
N MET A 146 31.22 4.61 -13.44
CA MET A 146 30.33 3.51 -13.75
C MET A 146 31.06 2.39 -14.52
N ASP A 147 30.91 1.15 -14.06
CA ASP A 147 31.34 -0.06 -14.75
C ASP A 147 30.12 -0.92 -15.12
N CYS A 148 29.85 -0.98 -16.43
CA CYS A 148 28.73 -1.71 -17.01
C CYS A 148 29.13 -3.08 -17.60
N ALA A 149 30.27 -3.67 -17.23
CA ALA A 149 30.72 -4.96 -17.77
C ALA A 149 29.69 -6.10 -17.60
N HIS A 150 28.76 -5.96 -16.66
CA HIS A 150 27.68 -6.91 -16.41
C HIS A 150 26.29 -6.45 -16.90
N GLU A 151 26.23 -5.32 -17.60
CA GLU A 151 25.02 -4.70 -18.18
C GLU A 151 25.29 -4.27 -19.64
N PRO A 152 25.37 -5.24 -20.59
CA PRO A 152 25.85 -4.98 -21.95
C PRO A 152 24.97 -4.02 -22.77
N THR A 153 23.71 -3.82 -22.37
CA THR A 153 22.80 -2.85 -23.01
C THR A 153 23.23 -1.39 -22.80
N MET A 154 24.05 -1.12 -21.79
CA MET A 154 24.61 0.21 -21.49
C MET A 154 25.91 0.49 -22.26
N GLU A 155 26.50 -0.51 -22.92
CA GLU A 155 27.80 -0.38 -23.58
C GLU A 155 27.73 0.65 -24.73
N GLY A 156 28.64 1.63 -24.70
CA GLY A 156 28.73 2.68 -25.73
C GLY A 156 27.60 3.71 -25.70
N LYS A 157 26.79 3.77 -24.64
CA LYS A 157 25.67 4.71 -24.49
C LYS A 157 25.99 5.98 -23.70
N TYR A 158 27.18 6.05 -23.11
CA TYR A 158 27.68 7.19 -22.36
C TYR A 158 29.20 7.26 -22.52
N ASN A 159 29.79 8.41 -22.19
CA ASN A 159 31.24 8.60 -22.10
C ASN A 159 31.66 8.78 -20.63
N LYS A 160 32.95 8.63 -20.32
CA LYS A 160 33.45 8.97 -18.98
C LYS A 160 33.63 10.47 -18.82
N SER A 161 34.21 11.07 -19.86
CA SER A 161 34.56 12.47 -19.93
C SER A 161 34.56 12.96 -21.38
N MET A 162 34.74 14.26 -21.56
CA MET A 162 34.97 14.88 -22.86
C MET A 162 35.82 16.14 -22.74
N ILE A 163 36.36 16.60 -23.87
CA ILE A 163 36.98 17.93 -23.99
C ILE A 163 36.09 18.79 -24.87
N ILE A 164 35.74 19.97 -24.36
CA ILE A 164 35.17 21.05 -25.17
C ILE A 164 36.20 22.14 -25.38
N GLU A 165 36.14 22.80 -26.53
CA GLU A 165 37.02 23.93 -26.85
C GLU A 165 36.20 25.22 -26.87
N ARG A 166 36.70 26.25 -26.18
CA ARG A 166 36.14 27.61 -26.17
C ARG A 166 37.26 28.61 -26.36
N SER A 167 37.12 29.46 -27.38
CA SER A 167 38.14 30.48 -27.74
C SER A 167 39.58 29.94 -27.79
N GLY A 168 39.75 28.72 -28.34
CA GLY A 168 41.06 28.06 -28.48
C GLY A 168 41.57 27.34 -27.23
N ARG A 169 40.83 27.36 -26.12
CA ARG A 169 41.19 26.71 -24.86
C ARG A 169 40.37 25.44 -24.63
N LYS A 170 41.06 24.36 -24.27
CA LYS A 170 40.47 23.05 -23.97
C LYS A 170 40.04 22.98 -22.51
N ILE A 171 38.79 22.62 -22.30
CA ILE A 171 38.15 22.44 -20.99
C ILE A 171 37.69 20.98 -20.91
N GLY A 172 38.15 20.26 -19.90
CA GLY A 172 37.76 18.88 -19.64
C GLY A 172 36.51 18.83 -18.79
N LEU A 173 35.54 17.99 -19.16
CA LEU A 173 34.32 17.72 -18.41
C LEU A 173 34.32 16.25 -18.00
N ILE A 174 34.13 15.96 -16.71
CA ILE A 174 34.07 14.59 -16.16
C ILE A 174 32.73 14.43 -15.46
N GLY A 175 31.96 13.41 -15.81
CA GLY A 175 30.72 13.10 -15.08
C GLY A 175 30.95 12.08 -13.98
N VAL A 176 30.21 12.15 -12.88
CA VAL A 176 30.32 11.20 -11.77
C VAL A 176 28.98 11.09 -11.03
N ILE A 177 28.67 9.90 -10.54
CA ILE A 177 27.48 9.60 -9.75
C ILE A 177 27.90 8.95 -8.42
N LEU A 178 27.10 9.09 -7.36
CA LEU A 178 27.38 8.54 -6.04
C LEU A 178 27.76 7.03 -6.06
N GLU A 179 28.81 6.65 -5.33
CA GLU A 179 29.29 5.26 -5.24
C GLU A 179 28.20 4.30 -4.71
N THR A 180 27.33 4.79 -3.82
CA THR A 180 26.26 4.00 -3.20
C THR A 180 24.91 4.12 -3.90
N THR A 181 24.86 4.49 -5.19
CA THR A 181 23.58 4.60 -5.94
C THR A 181 22.77 3.29 -5.92
N TYR A 182 23.41 2.13 -5.81
CA TYR A 182 22.71 0.84 -5.69
C TYR A 182 21.86 0.70 -4.42
N ASP A 183 22.14 1.48 -3.37
CA ASP A 183 21.31 1.54 -2.15
C ASP A 183 20.05 2.41 -2.33
N LEU A 184 20.03 3.22 -3.39
CA LEU A 184 19.03 4.27 -3.64
C LEU A 184 18.12 3.97 -4.82
N ALA A 185 18.56 3.17 -5.79
CA ALA A 185 17.82 2.89 -7.02
C ALA A 185 18.10 1.49 -7.58
N ASN A 186 17.28 1.05 -8.54
CA ASN A 186 17.43 -0.26 -9.18
C ASN A 186 18.52 -0.23 -10.27
N THR A 187 19.77 -0.38 -9.87
CA THR A 187 20.92 -0.27 -10.78
C THR A 187 21.29 -1.58 -11.47
N GLY A 188 20.53 -2.66 -11.27
CA GLY A 188 20.85 -3.98 -11.83
C GLY A 188 22.21 -4.48 -11.33
N LYS A 189 23.13 -4.73 -12.26
CA LYS A 189 24.51 -5.18 -11.98
C LYS A 189 25.57 -4.13 -12.32
N VAL A 190 25.17 -2.87 -12.45
CA VAL A 190 26.12 -1.77 -12.59
C VAL A 190 26.96 -1.66 -11.33
N ILE A 191 28.26 -1.52 -11.49
CA ILE A 191 29.19 -1.29 -10.38
C ILE A 191 29.61 0.17 -10.41
N PHE A 192 29.54 0.83 -9.25
CA PHE A 192 30.01 2.20 -9.08
C PHE A 192 31.32 2.17 -8.31
N ARG A 193 32.37 2.74 -8.91
CA ARG A 193 33.69 2.91 -8.30
C ARG A 193 33.69 4.18 -7.44
N ASN A 194 34.67 4.27 -6.54
CA ASN A 194 34.93 5.50 -5.80
C ASN A 194 35.10 6.70 -6.73
N GLU A 195 34.42 7.79 -6.38
CA GLU A 195 34.30 9.01 -7.16
C GLU A 195 35.64 9.72 -7.28
N SER A 196 36.30 9.95 -6.14
CA SER A 196 37.56 10.71 -6.06
C SER A 196 38.68 10.05 -6.86
N ASP A 197 38.82 8.73 -6.74
CA ASP A 197 39.85 7.98 -7.46
C ASP A 197 39.59 7.99 -8.97
N THR A 198 38.35 7.78 -9.39
CA THR A 198 38.01 7.74 -10.82
C THR A 198 38.13 9.12 -11.47
N ILE A 199 37.73 10.19 -10.78
CA ILE A 199 37.92 11.57 -11.24
C ILE A 199 39.41 11.87 -11.42
N ARG A 200 40.26 11.47 -10.47
CA ARG A 200 41.71 11.69 -10.55
C ARG A 200 42.33 10.98 -11.75
N GLU A 201 41.96 9.71 -11.98
CA GLU A 201 42.40 8.93 -13.15
C GLU A 201 42.02 9.62 -14.46
N GLU A 202 40.76 10.04 -14.58
CA GLU A 202 40.22 10.63 -15.81
C GLU A 202 40.76 12.06 -16.05
N ALA A 203 40.89 12.87 -15.01
CA ALA A 203 41.46 14.22 -15.09
C ALA A 203 42.92 14.19 -15.57
N GLN A 204 43.70 13.19 -15.16
CA GLN A 204 45.07 12.98 -15.66
C GLN A 204 45.09 12.72 -17.17
N LEU A 205 44.14 11.92 -17.68
CA LEU A 205 44.00 11.64 -19.11
C LEU A 205 43.63 12.89 -19.91
N LEU A 206 42.74 13.73 -19.37
CA LEU A 206 42.33 14.98 -20.00
C LEU A 206 43.45 16.03 -19.99
N LYS A 207 44.16 16.19 -18.86
CA LYS A 207 45.33 17.08 -18.77
C LYS A 207 46.45 16.64 -19.72
N ALA A 208 46.68 15.34 -19.90
CA ALA A 208 47.61 14.81 -20.90
C ALA A 208 47.20 15.13 -22.36
N GLN A 209 45.91 15.35 -22.61
CA GLN A 209 45.37 15.78 -23.91
C GLN A 209 45.32 17.32 -24.07
N GLY A 210 45.82 18.05 -23.09
CA GLY A 210 45.99 19.50 -23.10
C GLY A 210 44.80 20.29 -22.55
N ALA A 211 43.81 19.65 -21.91
CA ALA A 211 42.78 20.36 -21.15
C ALA A 211 43.35 20.77 -19.80
N ASN A 212 43.60 22.06 -19.58
CA ASN A 212 44.21 22.52 -18.34
C ASN A 212 43.19 22.97 -17.28
N ILE A 213 41.94 23.23 -17.70
CA ILE A 213 40.78 23.46 -16.84
C ILE A 213 39.92 22.18 -16.85
N ILE A 214 39.56 21.67 -15.68
CA ILE A 214 38.77 20.45 -15.48
C ILE A 214 37.55 20.77 -14.59
N ILE A 215 36.36 20.50 -15.13
CA ILE A 215 35.07 20.67 -14.45
C ILE A 215 34.47 19.28 -14.23
N VAL A 216 34.08 18.99 -12.99
CA VAL A 216 33.36 17.77 -12.61
C VAL A 216 31.86 18.07 -12.58
N VAL A 217 31.08 17.27 -13.30
CA VAL A 217 29.61 17.24 -13.25
C VAL A 217 29.22 16.10 -12.31
N SER A 218 28.83 16.44 -11.09
CA SER A 218 28.68 15.50 -9.98
C SER A 218 27.23 15.31 -9.56
N HIS A 219 26.83 14.05 -9.40
CA HIS A 219 25.61 13.64 -8.73
C HIS A 219 25.92 12.82 -7.47
N CYS A 220 26.70 13.42 -6.55
CA CYS A 220 27.17 12.73 -5.34
C CYS A 220 26.69 13.37 -4.03
N GLY A 221 26.16 14.60 -4.07
CA GLY A 221 25.74 15.33 -2.88
C GLY A 221 26.84 16.22 -2.33
N TYR A 222 26.46 17.34 -1.75
CA TYR A 222 27.34 18.44 -1.36
C TYR A 222 28.45 18.03 -0.37
N ASP A 223 28.18 17.09 0.54
CA ASP A 223 29.21 16.59 1.47
C ASP A 223 30.25 15.74 0.73
N VAL A 224 29.81 14.85 -0.16
CA VAL A 224 30.72 14.05 -1.00
C VAL A 224 31.44 14.94 -2.00
N ASP A 225 30.81 15.99 -2.53
CA ASP A 225 31.46 16.98 -3.41
C ASP A 225 32.63 17.68 -2.69
N LYS A 226 32.49 17.99 -1.39
CA LYS A 226 33.61 18.52 -0.58
C LYS A 226 34.72 17.48 -0.38
N GLU A 227 34.37 16.21 -0.21
CA GLU A 227 35.35 15.12 -0.13
C GLU A 227 36.08 14.93 -1.46
N ILE A 228 35.36 14.98 -2.59
CA ILE A 228 35.93 14.97 -3.94
C ILE A 228 36.88 16.15 -4.11
N ALA A 229 36.45 17.37 -3.77
CA ALA A 229 37.31 18.56 -3.86
C ALA A 229 38.58 18.44 -3.00
N ALA A 230 38.50 17.79 -1.84
CA ALA A 230 39.66 17.55 -0.97
C ALA A 230 40.59 16.44 -1.50
N ASN A 231 40.02 15.35 -2.04
CA ASN A 231 40.75 14.12 -2.35
C ASN A 231 41.17 13.98 -3.82
N ALA A 232 40.40 14.53 -4.76
CA ALA A 232 40.78 14.60 -6.16
C ALA A 232 41.98 15.54 -6.36
N GLY A 233 42.21 16.48 -5.45
CA GLY A 233 43.43 17.29 -5.39
C GLY A 233 43.47 18.42 -6.42
N ASP A 234 44.69 18.88 -6.73
CA ASP A 234 44.99 19.91 -7.75
C ASP A 234 44.70 19.45 -9.21
N TRP A 235 43.96 18.35 -9.39
CA TRP A 235 43.61 17.81 -10.70
C TRP A 235 42.33 18.43 -11.29
N ILE A 236 41.50 19.05 -10.46
CA ILE A 236 40.18 19.58 -10.82
C ILE A 236 40.01 21.01 -10.32
N ASP A 237 39.20 21.81 -10.98
CA ASP A 237 39.09 23.25 -10.68
C ASP A 237 37.67 23.65 -10.22
N VAL A 238 36.63 23.00 -10.77
CA VAL A 238 35.23 23.27 -10.45
C VAL A 238 34.44 21.96 -10.33
N ILE A 239 33.53 21.89 -9.37
CA ILE A 239 32.50 20.85 -9.22
C ILE A 239 31.12 21.49 -9.34
N VAL A 240 30.36 21.03 -10.32
CA VAL A 240 28.92 21.32 -10.47
C VAL A 240 28.16 20.12 -9.90
N GLY A 241 27.68 20.26 -8.67
CA GLY A 241 27.07 19.18 -7.88
C GLY A 241 25.55 19.07 -8.01
N SER A 242 25.01 18.02 -7.41
CA SER A 242 23.57 17.66 -7.38
C SER A 242 23.28 16.70 -6.21
N HIS A 243 22.15 15.97 -6.22
CA HIS A 243 21.72 14.92 -5.28
C HIS A 243 21.20 15.41 -3.92
N SER A 244 21.94 16.29 -3.25
CA SER A 244 21.60 16.78 -1.90
C SER A 244 20.68 18.00 -1.89
N HIS A 245 20.20 18.43 -3.07
CA HIS A 245 19.30 19.57 -3.28
C HIS A 245 19.82 20.88 -2.66
N THR A 246 21.14 21.02 -2.58
CA THR A 246 21.76 22.05 -1.75
C THR A 246 21.60 23.42 -2.40
N PHE A 247 20.99 24.34 -1.65
CA PHE A 247 20.95 25.74 -2.04
C PHE A 247 22.18 26.45 -1.46
N LEU A 248 23.03 26.96 -2.35
CA LEU A 248 24.18 27.79 -1.99
C LEU A 248 23.90 29.23 -2.42
N TYR A 249 24.24 30.21 -1.59
CA TYR A 249 24.08 31.62 -1.93
C TYR A 249 24.96 32.50 -1.04
N THR A 250 25.61 33.51 -1.63
CA THR A 250 26.44 34.47 -0.89
C THR A 250 25.66 35.76 -0.64
N GLY A 251 25.38 36.08 0.63
CA GLY A 251 24.65 37.29 1.02
C GLY A 251 23.15 37.07 1.24
N THR A 252 22.30 37.98 0.75
CA THR A 252 20.84 37.88 0.96
C THR A 252 20.22 37.09 -0.19
N PRO A 253 19.60 35.92 0.07
CA PRO A 253 19.03 35.09 -0.99
C PRO A 253 17.82 35.77 -1.65
N PRO A 254 17.60 35.55 -2.96
CA PRO A 254 16.53 36.18 -3.73
C PRO A 254 15.15 35.54 -3.52
N GLY A 255 15.09 34.36 -2.90
CA GLY A 255 13.86 33.62 -2.64
C GLY A 255 13.73 33.19 -1.17
N PRO A 256 12.69 32.40 -0.82
CA PRO A 256 12.38 32.02 0.55
C PRO A 256 13.32 30.94 1.12
N HIS A 257 14.12 30.32 0.27
CA HIS A 257 15.01 29.22 0.63
C HIS A 257 16.24 29.72 1.41
N ARG A 258 16.67 28.93 2.40
CA ARG A 258 17.84 29.26 3.23
C ARG A 258 19.10 28.62 2.66
N PRO A 259 20.17 29.39 2.40
CA PRO A 259 21.41 28.82 1.90
C PRO A 259 22.10 27.97 2.97
N VAL A 260 22.69 26.87 2.55
CA VAL A 260 23.50 25.96 3.40
C VAL A 260 24.95 26.44 3.49
N GLY A 261 25.42 27.15 2.46
CA GLY A 261 26.76 27.71 2.38
C GLY A 261 26.86 28.76 1.28
N ASP A 262 28.06 29.32 1.12
CA ASP A 262 28.36 30.33 0.11
C ASP A 262 28.32 29.72 -1.29
N TYR A 263 27.92 30.53 -2.27
CA TYR A 263 28.00 30.21 -3.70
C TYR A 263 29.11 31.04 -4.35
N PRO A 264 30.10 30.39 -5.00
CA PRO A 264 30.48 29.00 -4.83
C PRO A 264 31.07 28.73 -3.43
N THR A 265 31.01 27.48 -2.98
CA THR A 265 31.80 27.03 -1.82
C THR A 265 33.23 26.79 -2.26
N GLU A 266 34.20 27.27 -1.50
CA GLU A 266 35.63 27.12 -1.83
C GLU A 266 36.30 26.05 -0.96
N VAL A 267 37.04 25.14 -1.60
CA VAL A 267 37.99 24.25 -0.95
C VAL A 267 39.39 24.65 -1.37
N VAL A 268 40.17 25.20 -0.42
CA VAL A 268 41.52 25.71 -0.67
C VAL A 268 42.56 24.71 -0.17
N HIS A 269 43.43 24.27 -1.07
CA HIS A 269 44.49 23.31 -0.80
C HIS A 269 45.72 24.00 -0.21
N SER A 270 46.60 23.22 0.43
CA SER A 270 47.86 23.76 0.99
C SER A 270 48.82 24.33 -0.08
N SER A 271 48.64 23.95 -1.35
CA SER A 271 49.29 24.50 -2.53
C SER A 271 48.84 25.93 -2.86
N GLY A 272 47.70 26.36 -2.33
CA GLY A 272 46.99 27.58 -2.72
C GLY A 272 46.00 27.37 -3.87
N HIS A 273 45.93 26.17 -4.44
CA HIS A 273 44.94 25.80 -5.45
C HIS A 273 43.53 25.80 -4.86
N ARG A 274 42.55 26.22 -5.66
CA ARG A 274 41.16 26.42 -5.23
C ARG A 274 40.25 25.56 -6.09
N VAL A 275 39.43 24.75 -5.44
CA VAL A 275 38.34 24.02 -6.08
C VAL A 275 37.02 24.70 -5.69
N LEU A 276 36.23 25.10 -6.68
CA LEU A 276 34.92 25.74 -6.48
C LEU A 276 33.81 24.69 -6.56
N ILE A 277 32.86 24.72 -5.64
CA ILE A 277 31.70 23.82 -5.63
C ILE A 277 30.42 24.65 -5.76
N VAL A 278 29.56 24.28 -6.70
CA VAL A 278 28.25 24.90 -6.92
C VAL A 278 27.13 23.87 -6.95
N GLN A 279 25.97 24.24 -6.43
CA GLN A 279 24.68 23.58 -6.60
C GLN A 279 23.58 24.65 -6.68
N ALA A 280 22.47 24.36 -7.35
CA ALA A 280 21.35 25.29 -7.57
C ALA A 280 20.03 24.78 -6.97
N SER A 281 20.07 24.25 -5.73
CA SER A 281 18.91 23.67 -5.06
C SER A 281 18.33 22.48 -5.82
N ALA A 282 17.05 22.49 -6.22
CA ALA A 282 16.36 21.44 -6.97
C ALA A 282 15.07 22.00 -7.60
N TYR A 283 14.34 21.16 -8.34
CA TYR A 283 12.95 21.38 -8.77
C TYR A 283 12.76 22.57 -9.72
N ALA A 284 13.79 22.91 -10.49
CA ALA A 284 13.81 24.10 -11.36
C ALA A 284 13.58 25.43 -10.62
N ARG A 285 13.76 25.47 -9.29
CA ARG A 285 13.58 26.70 -8.50
C ARG A 285 14.65 27.76 -8.82
N TYR A 286 15.84 27.30 -9.19
CA TYR A 286 16.96 28.17 -9.51
C TYR A 286 17.68 27.68 -10.76
N VAL A 287 18.28 28.63 -11.49
CA VAL A 287 19.30 28.35 -12.51
C VAL A 287 20.63 28.84 -11.98
N GLY A 288 21.60 27.95 -11.84
CA GLY A 288 22.96 28.28 -11.42
C GLY A 288 23.68 29.08 -12.51
N ASN A 289 24.40 30.13 -12.10
CA ASN A 289 25.15 31.00 -12.99
C ASN A 289 26.46 31.43 -12.31
N LEU A 290 27.57 30.81 -12.68
CA LEU A 290 28.90 31.13 -12.16
C LEU A 290 29.84 31.51 -13.31
N VAL A 291 30.51 32.65 -13.22
CA VAL A 291 31.63 32.99 -14.11
C VAL A 291 32.92 32.79 -13.33
N VAL A 292 33.81 31.95 -13.85
CA VAL A 292 35.14 31.69 -13.26
C VAL A 292 36.21 32.23 -14.19
N TYR A 293 37.18 32.96 -13.62
CA TYR A 293 38.32 33.50 -14.35
C TYR A 293 39.55 32.66 -14.07
N PHE A 294 40.11 32.04 -15.10
CA PHE A 294 41.28 31.17 -15.00
C PHE A 294 42.55 31.85 -15.47
N ASP A 295 43.70 31.48 -14.90
CA ASP A 295 45.01 31.91 -15.40
C ASP A 295 45.47 31.08 -16.61
N ASP A 296 46.71 31.24 -17.07
CA ASP A 296 47.26 30.46 -18.20
C ASP A 296 47.50 28.98 -17.87
N ASN A 297 47.66 28.62 -16.59
CA ASN A 297 47.85 27.24 -16.13
C ASN A 297 46.51 26.51 -15.93
N GLY A 298 45.42 27.24 -15.82
CA GLY A 298 44.08 26.70 -15.54
C GLY A 298 43.66 26.85 -14.08
N ASP A 299 44.43 27.57 -13.26
CA ASP A 299 44.10 27.83 -11.87
C ASP A 299 43.08 28.97 -11.74
N VAL A 300 42.20 28.86 -10.73
CA VAL A 300 41.14 29.84 -10.45
C VAL A 300 41.72 31.15 -9.88
N LEU A 301 41.59 32.26 -10.63
CA LEU A 301 41.98 33.60 -10.20
C LEU A 301 40.87 34.29 -9.41
N ASP A 302 39.67 34.32 -9.97
CA ASP A 302 38.50 35.03 -9.42
C ASP A 302 37.22 34.35 -9.89
N PHE A 303 36.09 34.68 -9.27
CA PHE A 303 34.77 34.25 -9.71
C PHE A 303 33.70 35.28 -9.38
N GLU A 304 32.56 35.18 -10.05
CA GLU A 304 31.35 35.94 -9.71
C GLU A 304 30.10 35.20 -10.18
N GLY A 305 28.95 35.56 -9.61
CA GLY A 305 27.66 34.99 -9.99
C GLY A 305 26.93 34.36 -8.81
N ASP A 306 25.66 34.04 -9.04
CA ASP A 306 24.72 33.55 -8.05
C ASP A 306 23.63 32.72 -8.76
N PRO A 307 22.98 31.77 -8.06
CA PRO A 307 21.78 31.11 -8.57
C PRO A 307 20.62 32.10 -8.76
N LEU A 308 20.01 32.08 -9.93
CA LEU A 308 18.89 32.95 -10.30
C LEU A 308 17.56 32.30 -9.89
N TYR A 309 16.77 32.97 -9.07
CA TYR A 309 15.46 32.47 -8.63
C TYR A 309 14.42 32.56 -9.76
N MET A 310 13.72 31.45 -10.01
CA MET A 310 12.74 31.34 -11.10
C MET A 310 11.35 31.78 -10.64
N ASP A 311 11.20 33.05 -10.26
CA ASP A 311 9.89 33.59 -9.85
C ASP A 311 8.93 33.82 -11.04
N GLN A 312 7.73 34.34 -10.75
CA GLN A 312 6.70 34.64 -11.75
C GLN A 312 7.09 35.75 -12.74
N SER A 313 8.09 36.58 -12.42
CA SER A 313 8.56 37.65 -13.30
C SER A 313 9.45 37.12 -14.42
N VAL A 314 10.03 35.94 -14.26
CA VAL A 314 10.82 35.26 -15.30
C VAL A 314 9.86 34.77 -16.40
N PRO A 315 10.05 35.18 -17.67
CA PRO A 315 9.24 34.69 -18.77
C PRO A 315 9.38 33.18 -19.00
N GLU A 316 8.33 32.57 -19.53
CA GLU A 316 8.34 31.17 -19.93
C GLU A 316 8.70 31.04 -21.41
N ASP A 317 9.44 29.99 -21.77
CA ASP A 317 9.81 29.72 -23.16
C ASP A 317 8.62 29.13 -23.95
N GLU A 318 8.22 29.81 -25.03
CA GLU A 318 7.04 29.45 -25.84
C GLU A 318 7.17 28.07 -26.51
N GLU A 319 8.36 27.71 -27.00
CA GLU A 319 8.59 26.42 -27.67
C GLU A 319 8.44 25.25 -26.69
N VAL A 320 8.95 25.42 -25.46
CA VAL A 320 8.78 24.42 -24.39
C VAL A 320 7.31 24.31 -23.99
N LEU A 321 6.61 25.43 -23.84
CA LEU A 321 5.18 25.43 -23.51
C LEU A 321 4.36 24.69 -24.58
N GLU A 322 4.66 24.90 -25.86
CA GLU A 322 4.02 24.20 -26.98
C GLU A 322 4.31 22.70 -26.95
N ALA A 323 5.57 22.30 -26.73
CA ALA A 323 5.97 20.90 -26.65
C ALA A 323 5.36 20.16 -25.44
N MET A 324 5.09 20.87 -24.35
CA MET A 324 4.44 20.33 -23.16
C MET A 324 2.95 20.04 -23.38
N GLN A 325 2.25 20.76 -24.27
CA GLN A 325 0.78 20.66 -24.38
C GLN A 325 0.25 19.24 -24.64
N PRO A 326 0.78 18.45 -25.61
CA PRO A 326 0.27 17.11 -25.89
C PRO A 326 0.41 16.17 -24.70
N TRP A 327 1.53 16.28 -23.98
CA TRP A 327 1.79 15.51 -22.77
C TRP A 327 0.88 15.92 -21.62
N LYS A 328 0.70 17.24 -21.42
CA LYS A 328 -0.18 17.78 -20.38
C LYS A 328 -1.60 17.23 -20.51
N LEU A 329 -2.14 17.11 -21.73
CA LEU A 329 -3.47 16.51 -21.94
C LEU A 329 -3.56 15.07 -21.42
N ILE A 330 -2.56 14.23 -21.74
CA ILE A 330 -2.50 12.82 -21.33
C ILE A 330 -2.34 12.71 -19.81
N ILE A 331 -1.46 13.54 -19.25
CA ILE A 331 -1.14 13.57 -17.82
C ILE A 331 -2.35 14.03 -17.01
N ASP A 332 -2.98 15.13 -17.40
CA ASP A 332 -4.17 15.67 -16.77
C ASP A 332 -5.34 14.67 -16.82
N GLU A 333 -5.56 14.02 -17.96
CA GLU A 333 -6.64 13.04 -18.15
C GLU A 333 -6.50 11.89 -17.17
N LYS A 334 -5.31 11.28 -17.07
CA LYS A 334 -5.02 10.21 -16.11
C LYS A 334 -5.02 10.71 -14.67
N GLY A 335 -4.37 11.85 -14.42
CA GLY A 335 -4.20 12.42 -13.09
C GLY A 335 -5.53 12.76 -12.40
N LYS A 336 -6.55 13.20 -13.17
CA LYS A 336 -7.88 13.56 -12.66
C LYS A 336 -8.79 12.37 -12.35
N VAL A 337 -8.41 11.14 -12.71
CA VAL A 337 -9.21 9.94 -12.41
C VAL A 337 -9.34 9.78 -10.90
N VAL A 338 -10.58 9.84 -10.39
CA VAL A 338 -10.87 9.59 -8.97
C VAL A 338 -10.75 8.09 -8.71
N VAL A 339 -9.87 7.72 -7.78
CA VAL A 339 -9.59 6.33 -7.38
C VAL A 339 -10.18 5.98 -6.02
N GLY A 340 -10.59 6.97 -5.23
CA GLY A 340 -11.23 6.76 -3.93
C GLY A 340 -11.59 8.09 -3.24
N SER A 341 -11.89 8.03 -1.95
CA SER A 341 -12.03 9.23 -1.12
C SER A 341 -11.60 8.94 0.31
N THR A 342 -11.20 9.96 1.07
CA THR A 342 -10.86 9.85 2.50
C THR A 342 -11.64 10.87 3.34
N LYS A 343 -12.04 10.47 4.55
CA LYS A 343 -12.72 11.34 5.55
C LYS A 343 -11.74 12.00 6.52
N VAL A 344 -10.50 11.54 6.55
CA VAL A 344 -9.44 12.03 7.43
C VAL A 344 -8.24 12.44 6.60
N ASP A 345 -7.41 13.35 7.13
CA ASP A 345 -6.13 13.66 6.51
C ASP A 345 -5.14 12.55 6.86
N LEU A 346 -4.51 11.94 5.86
CA LEU A 346 -3.44 10.95 6.04
C LEU A 346 -2.11 11.70 5.99
N THR A 347 -1.50 11.93 7.15
CA THR A 347 -0.34 12.81 7.31
C THR A 347 0.97 12.04 7.32
N LYS A 348 2.03 12.70 6.84
CA LYS A 348 3.40 12.16 6.86
C LYS A 348 4.24 12.65 8.04
N ASP A 349 3.94 13.83 8.58
CA ASP A 349 4.80 14.55 9.53
C ASP A 349 5.18 13.72 10.76
N ASP A 350 4.26 12.87 11.23
CA ASP A 350 4.47 12.01 12.40
C ASP A 350 5.31 10.76 12.10
N CYS A 351 5.43 10.35 10.82
CA CYS A 351 6.02 9.05 10.46
C CYS A 351 7.50 8.94 10.85
N ALA A 352 8.24 10.06 10.91
CA ALA A 352 9.65 10.05 11.30
C ALA A 352 9.85 9.84 12.81
N ALA A 353 8.92 10.32 13.63
CA ALA A 353 9.01 10.25 15.08
C ALA A 353 8.25 9.05 15.68
N GLY A 354 7.29 8.48 14.94
CA GLY A 354 6.46 7.37 15.40
C GLY A 354 5.53 6.81 14.34
N GLU A 355 4.40 6.25 14.80
CA GLU A 355 3.34 5.73 13.94
C GLU A 355 2.58 6.88 13.27
N CYS A 356 2.28 6.73 11.98
CA CYS A 356 1.45 7.67 11.24
C CYS A 356 0.35 6.94 10.46
N ASN A 357 -0.81 7.57 10.33
CA ASN A 357 -1.96 6.95 9.67
C ASN A 357 -1.77 6.74 8.16
N LEU A 358 -0.94 7.56 7.49
CA LEU A 358 -0.54 7.33 6.10
C LEU A 358 0.28 6.04 5.95
N GLY A 359 1.20 5.80 6.88
CA GLY A 359 2.00 4.58 6.94
C GLY A 359 1.15 3.34 7.19
N ASN A 360 0.16 3.45 8.09
CA ASN A 360 -0.79 2.38 8.36
C ASN A 360 -1.62 2.03 7.13
N TYR A 361 -2.21 3.05 6.46
CA TYR A 361 -2.95 2.87 5.22
C TYR A 361 -2.13 2.15 4.14
N PHE A 362 -0.87 2.57 3.96
CA PHE A 362 0.04 1.95 2.99
C PHE A 362 0.32 0.49 3.34
N CYS A 363 0.69 0.21 4.60
CA CYS A 363 1.03 -1.14 5.01
C CYS A 363 -0.17 -2.09 4.97
N ASP A 364 -1.37 -1.60 5.29
CA ASP A 364 -2.60 -2.37 5.16
C ASP A 364 -2.92 -2.67 3.69
N ALA A 365 -2.71 -1.72 2.77
CA ALA A 365 -2.87 -1.96 1.34
C ALA A 365 -1.94 -3.08 0.83
N MET A 366 -0.68 -3.09 1.29
CA MET A 366 0.26 -4.16 0.95
C MET A 366 -0.20 -5.53 1.45
N VAL A 367 -0.61 -5.62 2.72
CA VAL A 367 -1.10 -6.89 3.27
C VAL A 367 -2.38 -7.34 2.57
N HIS A 368 -3.31 -6.42 2.31
CA HIS A 368 -4.55 -6.70 1.60
C HIS A 368 -4.31 -7.32 0.21
N ALA A 369 -3.33 -6.81 -0.53
CA ALA A 369 -2.98 -7.32 -1.85
C ALA A 369 -2.59 -8.82 -1.83
N PHE A 370 -1.93 -9.29 -0.76
CA PHE A 370 -1.55 -10.70 -0.63
C PHE A 370 -2.63 -11.56 0.04
N VAL A 371 -3.41 -11.02 0.99
CA VAL A 371 -4.55 -11.75 1.59
C VAL A 371 -5.54 -12.18 0.50
N GLY A 372 -5.80 -11.32 -0.50
CA GLY A 372 -6.66 -11.65 -1.63
C GLY A 372 -6.16 -12.79 -2.52
N MET A 373 -4.86 -13.17 -2.41
CA MET A 373 -4.26 -14.27 -3.17
C MET A 373 -4.30 -15.61 -2.42
N ALA A 374 -4.67 -15.62 -1.13
CA ALA A 374 -4.68 -16.84 -0.32
C ALA A 374 -5.85 -17.77 -0.70
N PRO A 375 -5.62 -19.06 -0.98
CA PRO A 375 -6.68 -20.02 -1.26
C PRO A 375 -7.62 -20.22 -0.06
N TYR A 376 -8.92 -20.33 -0.32
CA TYR A 376 -9.96 -20.48 0.72
C TYR A 376 -9.87 -21.80 1.51
N ASP A 377 -9.17 -22.81 1.00
CA ASP A 377 -9.12 -24.17 1.53
C ASP A 377 -8.00 -24.42 2.56
N GLN A 378 -7.21 -23.41 2.89
CA GLN A 378 -6.13 -23.53 3.86
C GLN A 378 -6.62 -23.38 5.31
N LYS A 379 -5.97 -24.07 6.24
CA LYS A 379 -6.19 -23.89 7.70
C LYS A 379 -5.79 -22.49 8.19
N ALA A 380 -4.85 -21.86 7.48
CA ALA A 380 -4.41 -20.48 7.70
C ALA A 380 -5.36 -19.50 6.99
N TRP A 381 -5.66 -18.36 7.62
CA TRP A 381 -6.52 -17.34 7.02
C TRP A 381 -5.81 -16.50 5.94
N THR A 382 -4.47 -16.49 5.96
CA THR A 382 -3.61 -15.87 4.95
C THR A 382 -2.22 -16.52 5.00
N ASN A 383 -1.42 -16.36 3.95
CA ASN A 383 0.01 -16.66 3.99
C ASN A 383 0.86 -15.44 4.35
N VAL A 384 0.37 -14.21 4.15
CA VAL A 384 1.05 -12.95 4.49
C VAL A 384 0.17 -12.18 5.47
N SER A 385 0.61 -12.07 6.73
CA SER A 385 -0.16 -11.43 7.81
C SER A 385 0.42 -10.11 8.28
N ALA A 386 1.58 -9.71 7.78
CA ALA A 386 2.28 -8.50 8.20
C ALA A 386 3.01 -7.84 7.03
N GLY A 387 3.18 -6.53 7.12
CA GLY A 387 3.94 -5.75 6.15
C GLY A 387 4.70 -4.61 6.80
N LEU A 388 5.76 -4.15 6.15
CA LEU A 388 6.59 -3.03 6.60
C LEU A 388 7.01 -2.13 5.44
N MET A 389 7.11 -0.83 5.72
CA MET A 389 7.46 0.19 4.74
C MET A 389 8.27 1.31 5.39
N ASN A 390 9.32 1.80 4.72
CA ASN A 390 10.10 2.95 5.16
C ASN A 390 9.41 4.25 4.77
N ILE A 391 9.56 5.27 5.61
CA ILE A 391 8.90 6.57 5.38
C ILE A 391 9.46 7.32 4.17
N GLY A 392 10.67 6.96 3.70
CA GLY A 392 11.28 7.55 2.51
C GLY A 392 10.45 7.32 1.24
N GLY A 393 9.73 6.19 1.19
CA GLY A 393 8.80 5.90 0.11
C GLY A 393 7.47 6.65 0.18
N LEU A 394 7.15 7.29 1.31
CA LEU A 394 5.97 8.15 1.50
C LEU A 394 6.39 9.62 1.26
N ARG A 395 5.83 10.29 0.25
CA ARG A 395 6.32 11.59 -0.20
C ARG A 395 5.47 12.75 0.28
N VAL A 396 4.16 12.71 0.04
CA VAL A 396 3.21 13.77 0.39
C VAL A 396 1.99 13.23 1.13
N PRO A 397 1.29 14.03 1.96
CA PRO A 397 0.07 13.60 2.62
C PRO A 397 -1.10 13.39 1.63
N LEU A 398 -2.12 12.65 2.05
CA LEU A 398 -3.40 12.55 1.34
C LEU A 398 -4.49 13.24 2.16
N LEU A 399 -4.94 14.40 1.70
CA LEU A 399 -5.92 15.22 2.41
C LEU A 399 -7.35 14.71 2.21
N ARG A 400 -8.23 15.03 3.17
CA ARG A 400 -9.66 14.73 3.11
C ARG A 400 -10.30 15.14 1.79
N GLY A 401 -11.19 14.30 1.27
CA GLY A 401 -11.89 14.53 0.01
C GLY A 401 -11.68 13.40 -1.00
N ASN A 402 -11.89 13.71 -2.28
CA ASN A 402 -11.68 12.75 -3.36
C ASN A 402 -10.18 12.55 -3.58
N LEU A 403 -9.77 11.29 -3.64
CA LEU A 403 -8.41 10.89 -3.97
C LEU A 403 -8.36 10.56 -5.46
N THR A 404 -7.48 11.23 -6.19
CA THR A 404 -7.24 10.99 -7.60
C THR A 404 -6.00 10.13 -7.80
N TYR A 405 -5.80 9.61 -9.01
CA TYR A 405 -4.57 8.93 -9.39
C TYR A 405 -3.33 9.82 -9.15
N ALA A 406 -3.46 11.13 -9.42
CA ALA A 406 -2.41 12.11 -9.11
C ALA A 406 -2.04 12.12 -7.63
N HIS A 407 -3.03 12.08 -6.73
CA HIS A 407 -2.77 12.09 -5.29
C HIS A 407 -2.00 10.82 -4.86
N ILE A 408 -2.43 9.63 -5.32
CA ILE A 408 -1.77 8.37 -4.92
C ILE A 408 -0.34 8.28 -5.46
N VAL A 409 -0.12 8.64 -6.73
CA VAL A 409 1.22 8.64 -7.32
C VAL A 409 2.12 9.68 -6.67
N SER A 410 1.62 10.89 -6.41
CA SER A 410 2.42 11.91 -5.74
C SER A 410 2.82 11.46 -4.33
N MET A 411 1.96 10.68 -3.66
CA MET A 411 2.24 10.10 -2.34
C MET A 411 3.28 8.98 -2.40
N SER A 412 3.25 8.11 -3.41
CA SER A 412 4.22 7.02 -3.61
C SER A 412 4.58 6.86 -5.10
N PRO A 413 5.58 7.60 -5.59
CA PRO A 413 5.84 7.72 -7.03
C PRO A 413 6.75 6.62 -7.59
N PHE A 414 7.25 5.73 -6.73
CA PHE A 414 8.30 4.77 -7.10
C PHE A 414 7.79 3.51 -7.81
N GLU A 415 6.49 3.21 -7.71
CA GLU A 415 5.87 2.04 -8.35
C GLU A 415 6.58 0.72 -8.01
N ASN A 416 7.04 0.60 -6.76
CA ASN A 416 7.76 -0.58 -6.32
C ASN A 416 6.89 -1.82 -6.45
N THR A 417 7.48 -2.95 -6.86
CA THR A 417 6.76 -4.21 -6.81
C THR A 417 6.72 -4.71 -5.37
N LEU A 418 5.55 -5.10 -4.87
CA LEU A 418 5.44 -5.68 -3.53
C LEU A 418 6.00 -7.09 -3.53
N VAL A 419 6.85 -7.41 -2.55
CA VAL A 419 7.49 -8.72 -2.42
C VAL A 419 7.13 -9.31 -1.06
N ALA A 420 6.53 -10.49 -1.07
CA ALA A 420 6.34 -11.30 0.13
C ALA A 420 7.47 -12.31 0.29
N TYR A 421 8.01 -12.45 1.49
CA TYR A 421 9.17 -13.30 1.76
C TYR A 421 9.19 -13.80 3.20
N ASN A 422 9.88 -14.92 3.42
CA ASN A 422 10.11 -15.51 4.73
C ASN A 422 11.38 -14.93 5.35
N LEU A 423 11.25 -14.41 6.57
CA LEU A 423 12.36 -13.83 7.32
C LEU A 423 12.35 -14.31 8.78
N ALA A 424 13.52 -14.55 9.35
CA ALA A 424 13.64 -14.93 10.76
C ALA A 424 13.25 -13.76 11.67
N GLY A 425 12.57 -14.06 12.78
CA GLY A 425 12.18 -13.06 13.77
C GLY A 425 13.34 -12.18 14.26
N SER A 426 14.55 -12.72 14.39
CA SER A 426 15.76 -11.95 14.72
C SER A 426 16.08 -10.86 13.70
N LYS A 427 15.89 -11.14 12.41
CA LYS A 427 16.18 -10.20 11.32
C LYS A 427 15.11 -9.12 11.19
N ILE A 428 13.87 -9.44 11.55
CA ILE A 428 12.79 -8.44 11.71
C ILE A 428 13.13 -7.47 12.84
N VAL A 429 13.66 -7.95 13.96
CA VAL A 429 14.12 -7.09 15.07
C VAL A 429 15.32 -6.24 14.65
N GLU A 430 16.28 -6.82 13.92
CA GLU A 430 17.43 -6.11 13.37
C GLU A 430 16.99 -4.94 12.46
N ALA A 431 16.00 -5.15 11.59
CA ALA A 431 15.41 -4.09 10.77
C ALA A 431 14.77 -2.99 11.63
N MET A 432 14.04 -3.34 12.69
CA MET A 432 13.43 -2.36 13.61
C MET A 432 14.47 -1.55 14.38
N GLU A 433 15.59 -2.16 14.78
CA GLU A 433 16.71 -1.46 15.40
C GLU A 433 17.37 -0.47 14.43
N TRP A 434 17.55 -0.88 13.17
CA TRP A 434 18.09 -0.02 12.11
C TRP A 434 17.18 1.18 11.82
N ALA A 435 15.87 0.92 11.72
CA ALA A 435 14.86 1.94 11.44
C ALA A 435 14.92 3.15 12.40
N VAL A 436 15.29 2.90 13.66
CA VAL A 436 15.39 3.94 14.71
C VAL A 436 16.83 4.32 15.04
N ALA A 437 17.84 3.84 14.29
CA ALA A 437 19.25 4.09 14.57
C ALA A 437 19.65 5.57 14.45
N LYS A 438 18.93 6.34 13.63
CA LYS A 438 19.18 7.78 13.41
C LYS A 438 18.57 8.70 14.49
N VAL A 439 17.79 8.16 15.42
CA VAL A 439 17.29 8.92 16.57
C VAL A 439 18.46 9.22 17.51
N ASP A 440 18.68 10.50 17.77
CA ASP A 440 19.74 11.02 18.63
C ASP A 440 19.16 12.12 19.53
N LEU A 441 18.66 11.69 20.69
CA LEU A 441 18.02 12.59 21.66
C LEU A 441 19.02 13.59 22.28
N GLU A 442 20.31 13.29 22.29
CA GLU A 442 21.34 14.18 22.85
C GLU A 442 21.57 15.39 21.94
N ASN A 443 21.50 15.18 20.62
CA ASN A 443 21.63 16.23 19.61
C ASN A 443 20.28 16.77 19.12
N GLY A 444 19.18 16.46 19.82
CA GLY A 444 17.84 16.99 19.52
C GLY A 444 17.15 16.35 18.31
N VAL A 445 17.64 15.22 17.81
CA VAL A 445 17.06 14.46 16.70
C VAL A 445 16.08 13.41 17.26
N SER A 446 14.80 13.75 17.26
CA SER A 446 13.73 12.91 17.83
C SER A 446 13.06 11.95 16.85
N GLY A 447 13.55 11.86 15.62
CA GLY A 447 12.98 11.01 14.57
C GLY A 447 14.05 10.46 13.64
N SER A 448 13.66 9.47 12.83
CA SER A 448 14.53 8.83 11.86
C SER A 448 13.97 8.99 10.46
N TYR A 449 14.79 9.46 9.52
CA TYR A 449 14.38 9.60 8.11
C TYR A 449 14.23 8.24 7.40
N ILE A 450 14.73 7.15 8.01
CA ILE A 450 14.58 5.76 7.56
C ILE A 450 13.64 4.95 8.47
N ASN A 451 12.75 5.61 9.23
CA ASN A 451 11.83 4.91 10.13
C ASN A 451 10.91 3.94 9.35
N LEU A 452 10.39 2.91 10.04
CA LEU A 452 9.48 1.91 9.47
C LEU A 452 8.05 2.09 10.03
N GLN A 453 7.08 1.94 9.13
CA GLN A 453 5.65 1.81 9.41
C GLN A 453 5.22 0.36 9.18
N PHE A 454 4.11 -0.06 9.79
CA PHE A 454 3.76 -1.49 9.85
C PHE A 454 2.26 -1.77 9.66
N SER A 455 1.95 -2.97 9.18
CA SER A 455 0.66 -3.64 9.35
C SER A 455 0.88 -5.01 9.95
N GLY A 456 0.03 -5.45 10.89
CA GLY A 456 0.12 -6.77 11.52
C GLY A 456 1.32 -6.95 12.46
N ILE A 457 1.98 -5.85 12.86
CA ILE A 457 3.10 -5.83 13.80
C ILE A 457 2.83 -4.81 14.90
N ARG A 458 3.14 -5.15 16.15
CA ARG A 458 3.14 -4.22 17.29
C ARG A 458 4.53 -4.19 17.90
N VAL A 459 5.17 -3.04 17.90
CA VAL A 459 6.52 -2.84 18.44
C VAL A 459 6.50 -1.80 19.56
N LYS A 460 7.37 -1.98 20.56
CA LYS A 460 7.66 -0.97 21.59
C LYS A 460 9.14 -0.66 21.58
N TYR A 461 9.47 0.63 21.58
CA TYR A 461 10.84 1.13 21.64
C TYR A 461 11.15 1.82 22.97
N ASP A 462 12.44 1.80 23.33
CA ASP A 462 13.03 2.60 24.39
C ASP A 462 14.28 3.29 23.84
N TYR A 463 14.12 4.55 23.43
CA TYR A 463 15.19 5.35 22.83
C TYR A 463 16.29 5.77 23.81
N THR A 464 16.12 5.54 25.11
CA THR A 464 17.17 5.78 26.11
C THR A 464 18.26 4.71 26.09
N LYS A 465 18.02 3.59 25.40
CA LYS A 465 18.98 2.51 25.23
C LYS A 465 19.96 2.78 24.08
N PRO A 466 21.16 2.16 24.12
CA PRO A 466 22.13 2.24 23.03
C PRO A 466 21.53 1.80 21.69
N ILE A 467 22.03 2.40 20.60
CA ILE A 467 21.70 1.98 19.22
C ILE A 467 21.92 0.47 19.08
N GLY A 468 20.95 -0.23 18.48
CA GLY A 468 20.96 -1.69 18.36
C GLY A 468 20.38 -2.44 19.57
N SER A 469 19.81 -1.74 20.55
CA SER A 469 19.12 -2.34 21.71
C SER A 469 17.88 -1.56 22.15
N ARG A 470 17.26 -0.82 21.23
CA ARG A 470 16.09 0.05 21.47
C ARG A 470 14.77 -0.69 21.39
N VAL A 471 14.68 -1.85 20.74
CA VAL A 471 13.46 -2.68 20.67
C VAL A 471 13.22 -3.38 22.00
N VAL A 472 12.10 -3.10 22.65
CA VAL A 472 11.70 -3.68 23.95
C VAL A 472 10.86 -4.94 23.75
N SER A 473 9.89 -4.89 22.84
CA SER A 473 9.00 -6.02 22.57
C SER A 473 8.41 -5.91 21.17
N VAL A 474 8.26 -7.06 20.50
CA VAL A 474 7.57 -7.17 19.21
C VAL A 474 6.52 -8.27 19.30
N ALA A 475 5.32 -7.99 18.81
CA ALA A 475 4.25 -8.98 18.61
C ALA A 475 3.79 -8.98 17.15
N MET A 476 3.62 -10.17 16.59
CA MET A 476 3.24 -10.40 15.19
C MET A 476 1.83 -10.98 15.12
N ARG A 477 1.04 -10.54 14.12
CA ARG A 477 -0.26 -11.14 13.81
C ARG A 477 -0.06 -12.54 13.20
N CYS A 478 -0.65 -13.57 13.80
CA CYS A 478 -0.55 -14.94 13.27
C CYS A 478 -1.19 -15.05 11.89
N ALA A 479 -0.54 -15.77 10.97
CA ALA A 479 -1.07 -16.13 9.65
C ALA A 479 -1.77 -17.50 9.68
N ASP A 480 -1.08 -18.49 10.28
CA ASP A 480 -1.59 -19.86 10.48
C ASP A 480 -2.41 -19.99 11.77
N CYS A 481 -3.59 -19.38 11.76
CA CYS A 481 -4.56 -19.42 12.85
C CYS A 481 -5.98 -19.21 12.28
N GLU A 482 -7.01 -19.76 12.93
CA GLU A 482 -8.40 -19.57 12.46
C GLU A 482 -8.90 -18.13 12.67
N VAL A 483 -8.42 -17.47 13.72
CA VAL A 483 -8.75 -16.09 14.06
C VAL A 483 -7.44 -15.31 14.25
N PRO A 484 -7.21 -14.22 13.49
CA PRO A 484 -5.99 -13.44 13.61
C PRO A 484 -5.84 -12.85 15.02
N LYS A 485 -4.69 -13.09 15.65
CA LYS A 485 -4.33 -12.54 16.96
C LYS A 485 -2.83 -12.21 16.99
N TYR A 486 -2.45 -11.30 17.88
CA TYR A 486 -1.04 -10.94 18.08
C TYR A 486 -0.37 -11.91 19.06
N GLU A 487 0.79 -12.43 18.68
CA GLU A 487 1.62 -13.30 19.50
C GLU A 487 3.04 -12.72 19.61
N PRO A 488 3.74 -12.91 20.74
CA PRO A 488 5.14 -12.48 20.88
C PRO A 488 6.02 -13.03 19.74
N LEU A 489 6.88 -12.19 19.20
CA LEU A 489 7.82 -12.58 18.15
C LEU A 489 8.84 -13.59 18.70
N VAL A 490 9.07 -14.67 17.95
CA VAL A 490 10.04 -15.72 18.29
C VAL A 490 11.23 -15.60 17.36
N SER A 491 12.41 -15.38 17.93
CA SER A 491 13.65 -15.04 17.21
C SER A 491 13.98 -15.98 16.04
N ASN A 492 13.91 -17.31 16.25
CA ASN A 492 14.26 -18.30 15.22
C ASN A 492 13.08 -18.76 14.37
N LYS A 493 11.87 -18.23 14.59
CA LYS A 493 10.69 -18.56 13.77
C LYS A 493 10.74 -17.75 12.48
N LEU A 494 10.43 -18.39 11.36
CA LEU A 494 10.22 -17.70 10.09
C LEU A 494 8.83 -17.07 10.08
N TYR A 495 8.76 -15.81 9.71
CA TYR A 495 7.54 -15.06 9.46
C TYR A 495 7.51 -14.66 8.00
N ARG A 496 6.33 -14.77 7.39
CA ARG A 496 6.12 -14.28 6.04
C ARG A 496 5.53 -12.87 6.08
N LEU A 497 6.27 -11.90 5.55
CA LEU A 497 5.89 -10.50 5.52
C LEU A 497 6.02 -9.92 4.11
N VAL A 498 5.38 -8.78 3.86
CA VAL A 498 5.45 -8.03 2.61
C VAL A 498 6.16 -6.69 2.81
N SER A 499 6.99 -6.30 1.86
CA SER A 499 7.51 -4.93 1.72
C SER A 499 7.68 -4.59 0.24
N PRO A 500 7.92 -3.32 -0.12
CA PRO A 500 8.40 -2.97 -1.45
C PRO A 500 9.71 -3.68 -1.78
N ASN A 501 9.95 -3.97 -3.06
CA ASN A 501 11.18 -4.61 -3.54
C ASN A 501 12.43 -3.79 -3.22
N PHE A 502 12.34 -2.45 -3.21
CA PHE A 502 13.43 -1.57 -2.73
C PHE A 502 13.94 -1.99 -1.34
N LEU A 503 13.04 -2.10 -0.36
CA LEU A 503 13.39 -2.53 0.99
C LEU A 503 13.81 -4.00 1.05
N GLN A 504 13.11 -4.87 0.32
CA GLN A 504 13.44 -6.29 0.30
C GLN A 504 14.86 -6.51 -0.25
N ALA A 505 15.31 -5.71 -1.21
CA ALA A 505 16.66 -5.77 -1.77
C ALA A 505 17.74 -5.13 -0.87
N GLY A 506 17.36 -4.50 0.25
CA GLY A 506 18.28 -3.88 1.20
C GLY A 506 18.44 -2.36 1.08
N GLY A 507 17.60 -1.69 0.29
CA GLY A 507 17.58 -0.23 0.18
C GLY A 507 17.45 0.46 1.54
N ASP A 508 17.89 1.72 1.64
CA ASP A 508 18.04 2.47 2.90
C ASP A 508 18.94 1.77 3.96
N GLY A 509 19.78 0.83 3.52
CA GLY A 509 20.67 0.05 4.39
C GLY A 509 19.98 -1.11 5.13
N PHE A 510 18.73 -1.44 4.78
CA PHE A 510 18.00 -2.59 5.34
C PHE A 510 18.50 -3.95 4.80
N THR A 511 19.82 -4.14 4.74
CA THR A 511 20.50 -5.32 4.18
C THR A 511 20.02 -6.64 4.81
N MET A 512 19.58 -6.63 6.05
CA MET A 512 18.99 -7.78 6.74
C MET A 512 17.69 -8.28 6.10
N LEU A 513 16.94 -7.43 5.37
CA LEU A 513 15.74 -7.81 4.62
C LEU A 513 16.09 -8.58 3.32
N ALA A 514 17.27 -8.33 2.75
CA ALA A 514 17.78 -9.04 1.57
C ALA A 514 18.09 -10.52 1.85
N GLU A 515 18.22 -10.89 3.12
CA GLU A 515 18.31 -12.30 3.55
C GLU A 515 16.96 -13.05 3.46
N GLY A 516 15.88 -12.37 3.09
CA GLY A 516 14.57 -12.95 2.87
C GLY A 516 14.60 -14.10 1.86
N THR A 517 13.85 -15.16 2.15
CA THR A 517 13.76 -16.37 1.31
C THR A 517 12.35 -16.57 0.78
N ASP A 518 12.19 -17.43 -0.24
CA ASP A 518 10.87 -17.77 -0.80
C ASP A 518 10.10 -16.54 -1.32
N LEU A 519 10.81 -15.73 -2.11
CA LEU A 519 10.31 -14.47 -2.67
C LEU A 519 9.10 -14.72 -3.58
N GLN A 520 8.00 -14.04 -3.27
CA GLN A 520 6.80 -14.00 -4.08
C GLN A 520 6.51 -12.56 -4.50
N TRP A 521 6.57 -12.32 -5.79
CA TRP A 521 6.31 -11.02 -6.39
C TRP A 521 4.80 -10.81 -6.57
N GLY A 522 4.31 -9.67 -6.10
CA GLY A 522 2.91 -9.25 -6.18
C GLY A 522 2.68 -8.19 -7.26
N VAL A 523 1.65 -7.38 -7.04
CA VAL A 523 1.38 -6.17 -7.84
C VAL A 523 2.30 -5.02 -7.40
N THR A 524 2.22 -3.88 -8.10
CA THR A 524 2.90 -2.66 -7.66
C THR A 524 2.26 -2.10 -6.37
N ASP A 525 3.02 -1.34 -5.59
CA ASP A 525 2.50 -0.59 -4.45
C ASP A 525 1.34 0.32 -4.85
N LEU A 526 1.46 1.00 -5.99
CA LEU A 526 0.42 1.87 -6.57
C LEU A 526 -0.88 1.10 -6.85
N ASP A 527 -0.80 -0.06 -7.49
CA ASP A 527 -1.97 -0.90 -7.77
C ASP A 527 -2.62 -1.41 -6.48
N ALA A 528 -1.80 -1.81 -5.49
CA ALA A 528 -2.27 -2.23 -4.18
C ALA A 528 -3.00 -1.10 -3.45
N LEU A 529 -2.44 0.13 -3.47
CA LEU A 529 -3.04 1.32 -2.86
C LEU A 529 -4.36 1.71 -3.55
N ILE A 530 -4.42 1.68 -4.88
CA ILE A 530 -5.66 1.97 -5.62
C ILE A 530 -6.72 0.90 -5.32
N SER A 531 -6.35 -0.38 -5.37
CA SER A 531 -7.26 -1.49 -5.08
C SER A 531 -7.79 -1.42 -3.65
N TYR A 532 -6.92 -1.18 -2.67
CA TYR A 532 -7.31 -1.06 -1.27
C TYR A 532 -8.16 0.19 -1.02
N GLY A 533 -7.79 1.34 -1.57
CA GLY A 533 -8.57 2.57 -1.44
C GLY A 533 -9.98 2.47 -2.04
N GLN A 534 -10.17 1.68 -3.11
CA GLN A 534 -11.49 1.35 -3.64
C GLN A 534 -12.29 0.43 -2.70
N HIS A 535 -11.62 -0.53 -2.06
CA HIS A 535 -12.22 -1.45 -1.09
C HIS A 535 -12.64 -0.72 0.20
N THR A 536 -11.84 0.22 0.67
CA THR A 536 -12.05 0.96 1.92
C THR A 536 -12.60 2.36 1.66
N ASN A 537 -13.50 2.55 0.68
CA ASN A 537 -14.02 3.88 0.31
C ASN A 537 -15.32 4.23 1.09
N PRO A 538 -15.39 5.39 1.79
CA PRO A 538 -14.30 6.34 2.02
C PRO A 538 -13.33 5.80 3.07
N ILE A 539 -12.06 6.20 2.99
CA ILE A 539 -11.03 5.81 3.96
C ILE A 539 -11.31 6.55 5.28
N TYR A 540 -11.43 5.79 6.36
CA TYR A 540 -11.47 6.25 7.74
C TYR A 540 -10.63 5.23 8.53
N HIS A 541 -9.50 5.63 9.09
CA HIS A 541 -8.67 4.69 9.84
C HIS A 541 -9.27 4.49 11.24
N ASP A 542 -9.61 3.25 11.56
CA ASP A 542 -10.56 2.89 12.60
C ASP A 542 -9.87 2.10 13.74
N GLU A 543 -9.12 2.79 14.60
CA GLU A 543 -8.79 2.22 15.91
C GLU A 543 -10.05 2.14 16.80
N ASP A 544 -11.08 2.94 16.52
CA ASP A 544 -12.25 3.11 17.37
C ASP A 544 -13.26 1.95 17.31
N VAL A 545 -13.44 1.27 16.17
CA VAL A 545 -14.39 0.15 16.04
C VAL A 545 -13.91 -1.09 16.79
N LEU A 546 -12.61 -1.41 16.74
CA LEU A 546 -12.07 -2.50 17.55
C LEU A 546 -12.16 -2.15 19.04
N GLN A 547 -11.83 -0.91 19.43
CA GLN A 547 -11.94 -0.44 20.81
C GLN A 547 -13.40 -0.43 21.31
N ALA A 548 -14.37 -0.09 20.43
CA ALA A 548 -15.80 -0.09 20.74
C ALA A 548 -16.37 -1.51 20.93
N MET A 549 -15.74 -2.53 20.35
CA MET A 549 -16.13 -3.93 20.51
C MET A 549 -15.55 -4.61 21.76
N VAL A 550 -14.42 -4.13 22.29
CA VAL A 550 -13.76 -4.71 23.48
C VAL A 550 -14.69 -4.79 24.70
N PRO A 551 -15.47 -3.74 25.07
CA PRO A 551 -16.40 -3.83 26.20
C PRO A 551 -17.48 -4.91 26.01
N TRP A 552 -17.87 -5.18 24.76
CA TRP A 552 -18.86 -6.21 24.45
C TRP A 552 -18.26 -7.61 24.43
N GLN A 553 -16.96 -7.77 24.10
CA GLN A 553 -16.28 -9.06 24.17
C GLN A 553 -16.24 -9.58 25.62
N ASP A 554 -15.86 -8.73 26.59
CA ASP A 554 -15.81 -9.10 28.01
C ASP A 554 -17.19 -9.49 28.57
N VAL A 555 -18.27 -8.91 28.02
CA VAL A 555 -19.65 -9.24 28.40
C VAL A 555 -20.15 -10.51 27.71
N MET A 556 -19.85 -10.69 26.43
CA MET A 556 -20.40 -11.77 25.61
C MET A 556 -19.63 -13.07 25.75
N GLU A 557 -18.32 -13.04 26.01
CA GLU A 557 -17.48 -14.24 26.06
C GLU A 557 -17.90 -15.21 27.18
N PRO A 558 -18.18 -14.77 28.43
CA PRO A 558 -18.69 -15.66 29.48
C PRO A 558 -20.04 -16.30 29.13
N LEU A 559 -20.94 -15.55 28.48
CA LEU A 559 -22.25 -16.04 28.05
C LEU A 559 -22.12 -17.05 26.91
N ALA A 560 -21.28 -16.74 25.91
CA ALA A 560 -21.02 -17.57 24.75
C ALA A 560 -20.35 -18.90 25.12
N ASN A 561 -19.39 -18.88 26.04
CA ASN A 561 -18.62 -20.05 26.46
C ASN A 561 -19.28 -20.87 27.58
N ARG A 562 -20.42 -20.41 28.13
CA ARG A 562 -21.19 -21.18 29.11
C ARG A 562 -21.53 -22.56 28.54
N ILE A 563 -21.11 -23.62 29.24
CA ILE A 563 -21.47 -24.99 28.90
C ILE A 563 -22.95 -25.21 29.25
N VAL A 564 -23.72 -25.66 28.27
CA VAL A 564 -25.17 -25.91 28.38
C VAL A 564 -25.53 -27.39 28.24
N GLY A 565 -24.55 -28.25 27.90
CA GLY A 565 -24.75 -29.68 27.78
C GLY A 565 -23.48 -30.40 27.34
N GLN A 566 -23.60 -31.70 27.09
CA GLN A 566 -22.54 -32.52 26.53
C GLN A 566 -23.12 -33.47 25.48
N SER A 567 -22.37 -33.71 24.41
CA SER A 567 -22.65 -34.80 23.47
C SER A 567 -21.48 -35.77 23.39
N ARG A 568 -21.76 -37.07 23.36
CA ARG A 568 -20.76 -38.13 23.09
C ARG A 568 -20.57 -38.40 21.61
N VAL A 569 -21.45 -37.87 20.77
CA VAL A 569 -21.49 -38.12 19.34
C VAL A 569 -21.46 -36.81 18.56
N PHE A 570 -20.94 -36.86 17.34
CA PHE A 570 -21.06 -35.74 16.42
C PHE A 570 -22.51 -35.66 15.93
N LEU A 571 -23.19 -34.54 16.15
CA LEU A 571 -24.55 -34.30 15.66
C LEU A 571 -24.47 -33.65 14.28
N GLU A 572 -24.67 -34.47 13.24
CA GLU A 572 -24.48 -34.09 11.85
C GLU A 572 -25.69 -33.33 11.30
N GLN A 573 -25.42 -32.20 10.63
CA GLN A 573 -26.44 -31.35 10.01
C GLN A 573 -26.61 -31.59 8.50
N SER A 574 -25.53 -31.91 7.78
CA SER A 574 -25.46 -31.88 6.31
C SER A 574 -26.38 -32.89 5.63
N SER A 575 -26.71 -33.99 6.30
CA SER A 575 -27.57 -35.07 5.80
C SER A 575 -29.06 -34.86 6.06
N CYS A 576 -29.43 -33.87 6.90
CA CYS A 576 -30.81 -33.67 7.35
C CYS A 576 -31.82 -33.30 6.26
N ASN A 577 -31.37 -32.91 5.06
CA ASN A 577 -32.22 -32.61 3.91
C ASN A 577 -32.34 -33.77 2.91
N ARG A 578 -31.64 -34.88 3.14
CA ARG A 578 -31.60 -36.08 2.28
C ARG A 578 -32.27 -37.29 2.93
N GLY A 579 -32.34 -37.30 4.26
CA GLY A 579 -32.85 -38.43 5.03
C GLY A 579 -32.83 -38.15 6.52
N GLU A 580 -33.10 -39.17 7.33
CA GLU A 580 -32.92 -39.08 8.78
C GLU A 580 -31.48 -38.69 9.13
N CYS A 581 -31.33 -37.71 10.03
CA CYS A 581 -30.05 -37.32 10.59
C CYS A 581 -30.14 -37.32 12.11
N ASN A 582 -29.02 -37.54 12.80
CA ASN A 582 -29.03 -37.62 14.25
C ASN A 582 -29.23 -36.25 14.93
N LEU A 583 -28.82 -35.14 14.31
CA LEU A 583 -29.16 -33.79 14.78
C LEU A 583 -30.68 -33.53 14.71
N GLY A 584 -31.33 -34.00 13.64
CA GLY A 584 -32.77 -33.93 13.45
C GLY A 584 -33.53 -34.74 14.49
N ASN A 585 -33.07 -35.96 14.79
CA ASN A 585 -33.60 -36.78 15.87
C ASN A 585 -33.45 -36.07 17.22
N PHE A 586 -32.25 -35.58 17.53
CA PHE A 586 -31.98 -34.86 18.78
C PHE A 586 -32.92 -33.66 18.95
N PHE A 587 -33.05 -32.81 17.92
CA PHE A 587 -33.90 -31.64 17.99
C PHE A 587 -35.38 -31.99 18.13
N THR A 588 -35.88 -32.94 17.33
CA THR A 588 -37.30 -33.30 17.37
C THR A 588 -37.69 -34.02 18.67
N ASP A 589 -36.77 -34.78 19.26
CA ASP A 589 -36.97 -35.35 20.59
C ASP A 589 -36.97 -34.28 21.67
N ALA A 590 -36.09 -33.29 21.58
CA ALA A 590 -36.04 -32.19 22.54
C ALA A 590 -37.33 -31.37 22.55
N ILE A 591 -37.81 -30.96 21.38
CA ILE A 591 -39.06 -30.16 21.30
C ILE A 591 -40.29 -31.00 21.66
N LEU A 592 -40.27 -32.32 21.42
CA LEU A 592 -41.34 -33.21 21.88
C LEU A 592 -41.31 -33.36 23.40
N HIS A 593 -40.14 -33.58 23.98
CA HIS A 593 -39.93 -33.73 25.41
C HIS A 593 -40.48 -32.52 26.17
N GLU A 594 -40.34 -31.31 25.64
CA GLU A 594 -40.85 -30.09 26.27
C GLU A 594 -42.35 -30.14 26.61
N PHE A 595 -43.16 -30.75 25.75
CA PHE A 595 -44.60 -30.87 25.97
C PHE A 595 -45.00 -32.18 26.68
N VAL A 596 -44.07 -33.13 26.80
CA VAL A 596 -44.29 -34.42 27.46
C VAL A 596 -43.81 -34.41 28.91
N LYS A 597 -42.78 -33.62 29.25
CA LYS A 597 -42.12 -33.62 30.57
C LYS A 597 -43.09 -33.29 31.72
N ASP A 598 -44.06 -32.42 31.45
CA ASP A 598 -45.07 -31.96 32.42
C ASP A 598 -46.46 -32.57 32.18
N ALA A 599 -46.57 -33.59 31.32
CA ALA A 599 -47.84 -34.25 31.04
C ALA A 599 -48.35 -34.98 32.29
N SER A 600 -49.39 -34.45 32.93
CA SER A 600 -50.10 -35.13 34.01
C SER A 600 -50.82 -36.36 33.45
N TYR A 601 -50.80 -37.49 34.18
CA TYR A 601 -51.62 -38.65 33.86
C TYR A 601 -53.10 -38.23 33.77
N ILE A 602 -53.68 -38.35 32.57
CA ILE A 602 -55.11 -38.20 32.33
C ILE A 602 -55.62 -39.61 32.01
N GLU A 603 -56.71 -40.06 32.65
CA GLU A 603 -57.28 -41.39 32.43
C GLU A 603 -57.32 -41.74 30.93
N ASP A 604 -56.76 -42.91 30.61
CA ASP A 604 -56.59 -43.51 29.26
C ASP A 604 -55.45 -43.00 28.34
N ASN A 605 -54.67 -41.97 28.68
CA ASN A 605 -53.53 -41.49 27.85
C ASN A 605 -52.23 -41.24 28.65
N TRP A 606 -51.08 -41.66 28.12
CA TRP A 606 -49.77 -41.35 28.74
C TRP A 606 -49.15 -40.02 28.27
N SER A 607 -49.62 -39.45 27.16
CA SER A 607 -49.29 -38.10 26.70
C SER A 607 -50.38 -37.59 25.75
N ASN A 608 -50.67 -36.29 25.77
CA ASN A 608 -51.53 -35.65 24.78
C ASN A 608 -50.77 -35.23 23.51
N VAL A 609 -49.44 -35.20 23.53
CA VAL A 609 -48.56 -34.86 22.40
C VAL A 609 -47.57 -36.00 22.14
N THR A 610 -47.57 -36.55 20.93
CA THR A 610 -46.72 -37.71 20.60
C THR A 610 -45.89 -37.54 19.34
N VAL A 611 -46.05 -36.45 18.61
CA VAL A 611 -45.36 -36.20 17.34
C VAL A 611 -44.68 -34.84 17.39
N ALA A 612 -43.47 -34.76 16.86
CA ALA A 612 -42.79 -33.50 16.60
C ALA A 612 -42.21 -33.49 15.19
N LEU A 613 -42.28 -32.34 14.51
CA LEU A 613 -41.78 -32.17 13.16
C LEU A 613 -40.93 -30.90 13.06
N THR A 614 -39.82 -30.98 12.33
CA THR A 614 -39.02 -29.80 11.95
C THR A 614 -38.46 -29.94 10.55
N SER A 615 -38.04 -28.83 9.96
CA SER A 615 -37.41 -28.78 8.63
C SER A 615 -35.89 -28.62 8.75
N PRO A 616 -35.11 -28.92 7.71
CA PRO A 616 -33.65 -28.90 7.79
C PRO A 616 -33.11 -27.47 7.85
N GLY A 617 -33.89 -26.49 7.37
CA GLY A 617 -33.57 -25.06 7.43
C GLY A 617 -33.48 -24.50 8.85
N THR A 618 -33.94 -25.26 9.85
CA THR A 618 -33.73 -24.96 11.27
C THR A 618 -32.24 -24.97 11.64
N PHE A 619 -31.45 -25.87 11.05
CA PHE A 619 -30.07 -26.16 11.45
C PHE A 619 -29.06 -25.46 10.53
N ARG A 620 -28.08 -24.75 11.10
CA ARG A 620 -27.03 -24.04 10.33
C ARG A 620 -25.67 -24.68 10.37
N VAL A 621 -25.29 -25.24 11.51
CA VAL A 621 -24.00 -25.91 11.70
C VAL A 621 -24.18 -27.20 12.50
N PRO A 622 -23.31 -28.20 12.33
CA PRO A 622 -23.30 -29.38 13.18
C PRO A 622 -22.85 -29.05 14.61
N ILE A 623 -23.11 -29.96 15.55
CA ILE A 623 -22.59 -29.85 16.93
C ILE A 623 -21.52 -30.93 17.15
N PRO A 624 -20.27 -30.55 17.49
CA PRO A 624 -19.20 -31.51 17.74
C PRO A 624 -19.43 -32.32 19.02
N ALA A 625 -18.81 -33.50 19.10
CA ALA A 625 -18.75 -34.24 20.36
C ALA A 625 -17.93 -33.47 21.40
N GLY A 626 -18.34 -33.53 22.66
CA GLY A 626 -17.71 -32.81 23.79
C GLY A 626 -18.71 -31.95 24.56
N ASN A 627 -18.17 -30.98 25.32
CA ASN A 627 -18.98 -29.95 25.95
C ASN A 627 -19.63 -29.09 24.88
N ILE A 628 -20.95 -28.89 25.00
CA ILE A 628 -21.73 -28.00 24.14
C ILE A 628 -21.84 -26.66 24.85
N THR A 629 -21.35 -25.60 24.21
CA THR A 629 -21.49 -24.24 24.71
C THR A 629 -22.77 -23.57 24.20
N TYR A 630 -23.21 -22.52 24.88
CA TYR A 630 -24.35 -21.70 24.43
C TYR A 630 -24.12 -21.15 23.02
N LYS A 631 -22.89 -20.69 22.70
CA LYS A 631 -22.51 -20.26 21.35
C LYS A 631 -22.72 -21.35 20.30
N GLN A 632 -22.32 -22.58 20.59
CA GLN A 632 -22.48 -23.70 19.65
C GLN A 632 -23.96 -24.04 19.44
N LEU A 633 -24.76 -24.03 20.50
CA LEU A 633 -26.20 -24.29 20.41
C LEU A 633 -26.94 -23.18 19.66
N PHE A 634 -26.61 -21.91 19.93
CA PHE A 634 -27.15 -20.75 19.23
C PHE A 634 -26.74 -20.74 17.75
N ALA A 635 -25.47 -21.04 17.45
CA ALA A 635 -25.00 -21.13 16.06
C ALA A 635 -25.74 -22.22 15.28
N MET A 636 -26.08 -23.34 15.94
CA MET A 636 -26.85 -24.43 15.32
C MET A 636 -28.28 -24.00 14.97
N CYS A 637 -28.99 -23.28 15.86
CA CYS A 637 -30.36 -22.80 15.65
C CYS A 637 -30.54 -21.33 16.10
N PRO A 638 -30.16 -20.33 15.27
CA PRO A 638 -30.04 -18.92 15.69
C PRO A 638 -31.35 -18.13 15.64
N TRP A 639 -32.49 -18.81 15.58
CA TRP A 639 -33.76 -18.19 15.18
C TRP A 639 -34.66 -17.78 16.33
N GLN A 640 -34.44 -18.32 17.53
CA GLN A 640 -35.32 -18.12 18.70
C GLN A 640 -36.80 -18.36 18.35
N ASN A 641 -37.10 -19.44 17.64
CA ASN A 641 -38.50 -19.74 17.30
C ASN A 641 -39.22 -20.24 18.55
N ARG A 642 -40.51 -19.91 18.68
CA ARG A 642 -41.35 -20.53 19.71
C ARG A 642 -41.85 -21.89 19.25
N LEU A 643 -41.93 -22.83 20.18
CA LEU A 643 -42.59 -24.10 19.92
C LEU A 643 -44.10 -23.95 19.98
N ILE A 644 -44.81 -24.59 19.06
CA ILE A 644 -46.27 -24.61 18.97
C ILE A 644 -46.73 -26.05 18.95
N ALA A 645 -47.48 -26.45 19.98
CA ALA A 645 -48.27 -27.68 19.95
C ALA A 645 -49.61 -27.39 19.27
N LEU A 646 -49.99 -28.20 18.29
CA LEU A 646 -51.20 -28.00 17.50
C LEU A 646 -51.80 -29.35 17.10
N THR A 647 -53.08 -29.35 16.75
CA THR A 647 -53.80 -30.56 16.34
C THR A 647 -53.93 -30.62 14.82
N LEU A 648 -53.53 -31.73 14.20
CA LEU A 648 -53.72 -32.02 12.77
C LEU A 648 -54.41 -33.37 12.56
N ARG A 649 -55.25 -33.49 11.53
CA ARG A 649 -55.76 -34.79 11.07
C ARG A 649 -54.64 -35.58 10.38
N GLY A 650 -54.72 -36.91 10.43
CA GLY A 650 -53.72 -37.78 9.81
C GLY A 650 -53.52 -37.51 8.31
N LYS A 651 -54.57 -37.17 7.57
CA LYS A 651 -54.46 -36.76 6.15
C LYS A 651 -53.55 -35.56 5.92
N HIS A 652 -53.55 -34.57 6.82
CA HIS A 652 -52.69 -33.39 6.70
C HIS A 652 -51.24 -33.72 7.06
N ILE A 653 -51.02 -34.64 8.01
CA ILE A 653 -49.67 -35.17 8.31
C ILE A 653 -49.12 -35.89 7.09
N LEU A 654 -49.91 -36.74 6.44
CA LEU A 654 -49.52 -37.40 5.19
C LEU A 654 -49.14 -36.39 4.10
N GLU A 655 -49.96 -35.35 3.90
CA GLU A 655 -49.71 -34.29 2.92
C GLU A 655 -48.40 -33.53 3.19
N LEU A 656 -48.08 -33.24 4.46
CA LEU A 656 -46.82 -32.61 4.86
C LEU A 656 -45.61 -33.49 4.50
N LEU A 657 -45.71 -34.81 4.73
CA LEU A 657 -44.65 -35.76 4.42
C LEU A 657 -44.45 -35.91 2.91
N GLU A 658 -45.54 -35.95 2.13
CA GLU A 658 -45.51 -35.95 0.66
C GLU A 658 -44.85 -34.69 0.10
N ASN A 659 -45.25 -33.51 0.60
CA ASN A 659 -44.63 -32.22 0.23
C ASN A 659 -43.14 -32.20 0.58
N GLY A 660 -42.75 -32.79 1.72
CA GLY A 660 -41.36 -32.88 2.16
C GLY A 660 -40.43 -33.61 1.17
N VAL A 661 -40.94 -34.57 0.41
CA VAL A 661 -40.16 -35.34 -0.60
C VAL A 661 -40.54 -35.04 -2.05
N ALA A 662 -41.47 -34.12 -2.29
CA ALA A 662 -41.99 -33.83 -3.63
C ALA A 662 -40.90 -33.38 -4.63
N SER A 663 -39.93 -32.58 -4.17
CA SER A 663 -38.83 -32.06 -4.99
C SER A 663 -37.63 -33.00 -5.12
N MET A 664 -37.61 -34.12 -4.38
CA MET A 664 -36.51 -35.07 -4.45
C MET A 664 -36.49 -35.75 -5.82
N ASN A 665 -35.37 -35.59 -6.54
CA ASN A 665 -35.15 -36.23 -7.83
C ASN A 665 -34.65 -37.67 -7.60
N PRO A 666 -35.43 -38.73 -7.92
CA PRO A 666 -35.01 -40.12 -7.72
C PRO A 666 -33.82 -40.53 -8.59
N SER A 667 -33.56 -39.82 -9.70
CA SER A 667 -32.40 -40.08 -10.56
C SER A 667 -31.10 -39.46 -10.01
N SER A 668 -31.18 -38.63 -8.97
CA SER A 668 -29.99 -38.08 -8.32
C SER A 668 -29.32 -39.15 -7.43
N PRO A 669 -27.98 -39.26 -7.41
CA PRO A 669 -27.29 -40.14 -6.48
C PRO A 669 -27.43 -39.70 -5.02
N SER A 670 -27.91 -38.47 -4.78
CA SER A 670 -28.24 -37.96 -3.45
C SER A 670 -29.46 -37.05 -3.54
N PRO A 671 -30.68 -37.62 -3.60
CA PRO A 671 -31.92 -36.83 -3.61
C PRO A 671 -32.03 -35.99 -2.34
N TRP A 672 -32.45 -34.74 -2.47
CA TRP A 672 -32.56 -33.81 -1.35
C TRP A 672 -33.79 -32.92 -1.49
N SER A 673 -34.27 -32.38 -0.37
CA SER A 673 -35.35 -31.40 -0.33
C SER A 673 -35.14 -30.42 0.81
N SER A 674 -35.28 -29.12 0.52
CA SER A 674 -35.28 -28.06 1.54
C SER A 674 -36.50 -28.11 2.48
N ARG A 675 -37.50 -28.94 2.15
CA ARG A 675 -38.72 -29.17 2.93
C ARG A 675 -38.75 -30.54 3.61
N PHE A 676 -37.65 -31.29 3.57
CA PHE A 676 -37.60 -32.63 4.15
C PHE A 676 -37.86 -32.60 5.67
N MET A 677 -38.79 -33.42 6.16
CA MET A 677 -39.21 -33.35 7.55
C MET A 677 -38.41 -34.32 8.43
N GLN A 678 -37.73 -33.79 9.43
CA GLN A 678 -37.20 -34.58 10.55
C GLN A 678 -38.31 -34.79 11.57
N VAL A 679 -38.34 -35.97 12.21
CA VAL A 679 -39.50 -36.40 12.99
C VAL A 679 -39.14 -37.06 14.32
N SER A 680 -39.99 -36.82 15.31
CA SER A 680 -40.14 -37.68 16.50
C SER A 680 -41.57 -38.22 16.58
N GLY A 681 -41.72 -39.43 17.10
CA GLY A 681 -43.03 -40.08 17.22
C GLY A 681 -43.60 -40.70 15.95
N LEU A 682 -42.90 -40.62 14.81
CA LEU A 682 -43.28 -41.24 13.53
C LEU A 682 -42.25 -42.29 13.08
N ARG A 683 -42.72 -43.27 12.31
CA ARG A 683 -41.90 -44.15 11.46
C ARG A 683 -42.44 -44.10 10.04
N ILE A 684 -41.60 -43.71 9.09
CA ILE A 684 -42.00 -43.38 7.72
C ILE A 684 -41.16 -44.18 6.74
N VAL A 685 -41.81 -44.70 5.70
CA VAL A 685 -41.15 -45.36 4.58
C VAL A 685 -41.53 -44.63 3.29
N PHE A 686 -40.54 -44.14 2.55
CA PHE A 686 -40.72 -43.44 1.28
C PHE A 686 -40.32 -44.32 0.10
N ASP A 687 -41.07 -44.24 -1.01
CA ASP A 687 -40.68 -44.75 -2.33
C ASP A 687 -40.57 -43.56 -3.29
N LEU A 688 -39.34 -43.16 -3.63
CA LEU A 688 -39.10 -42.00 -4.50
C LEU A 688 -39.40 -42.27 -5.98
N ARG A 689 -39.57 -43.55 -6.39
CA ARG A 689 -39.96 -43.91 -7.75
C ARG A 689 -41.47 -43.74 -7.99
N ALA A 690 -42.26 -43.65 -6.93
CA ALA A 690 -43.67 -43.31 -7.04
C ALA A 690 -43.88 -41.87 -7.52
N SER A 691 -45.04 -41.63 -8.13
CA SER A 691 -45.48 -40.30 -8.57
C SER A 691 -45.47 -39.30 -7.41
N VAL A 692 -45.10 -38.05 -7.69
CA VAL A 692 -45.14 -36.96 -6.70
C VAL A 692 -46.55 -36.88 -6.09
N GLY A 693 -46.64 -36.86 -4.76
CA GLY A 693 -47.90 -36.92 -4.01
C GLY A 693 -48.37 -38.35 -3.63
N GLN A 694 -47.61 -39.38 -4.02
CA GLN A 694 -47.82 -40.78 -3.66
C GLN A 694 -46.52 -41.47 -3.22
N ARG A 695 -45.54 -40.71 -2.74
CA ARG A 695 -44.19 -41.19 -2.38
C ARG A 695 -44.10 -41.73 -0.96
N VAL A 696 -45.10 -41.53 -0.11
CA VAL A 696 -45.17 -42.09 1.23
C VAL A 696 -45.83 -43.47 1.15
N SER A 697 -45.03 -44.52 1.31
CA SER A 697 -45.51 -45.91 1.26
C SER A 697 -46.14 -46.36 2.57
N SER A 698 -45.64 -45.90 3.71
CA SER A 698 -46.26 -46.14 5.01
C SER A 698 -45.88 -45.08 6.04
N VAL A 699 -46.81 -44.76 6.93
CA VAL A 699 -46.58 -43.95 8.13
C VAL A 699 -47.14 -44.70 9.32
N ARG A 700 -46.35 -44.81 10.38
CA ARG A 700 -46.80 -45.30 11.68
C ARG A 700 -46.58 -44.23 12.73
N VAL A 701 -47.57 -44.03 13.60
CA VAL A 701 -47.56 -43.02 14.65
C VAL A 701 -47.48 -43.68 16.02
N ARG A 702 -46.75 -43.06 16.95
CA ARG A 702 -46.68 -43.48 18.35
C ARG A 702 -48.02 -43.23 19.05
N CYS A 703 -48.66 -44.30 19.49
CA CYS A 703 -49.99 -44.28 20.11
C CYS A 703 -49.94 -43.67 21.53
N SER A 704 -50.68 -42.57 21.75
CA SER A 704 -50.88 -41.91 23.06
C SER A 704 -51.82 -42.66 23.99
N LYS A 705 -52.82 -43.35 23.44
CA LYS A 705 -53.88 -44.05 24.18
C LYS A 705 -53.53 -45.50 24.57
N CYS A 706 -52.29 -45.91 24.29
CA CYS A 706 -51.83 -47.27 24.52
C CYS A 706 -51.11 -47.34 25.87
N GLN A 707 -51.48 -48.30 26.73
CA GLN A 707 -50.80 -48.51 28.02
C GLN A 707 -49.28 -48.69 27.88
N VAL A 708 -48.85 -49.31 26.78
CA VAL A 708 -47.44 -49.36 26.35
C VAL A 708 -47.33 -48.65 25.00
N PRO A 709 -46.50 -47.60 24.87
CA PRO A 709 -46.33 -46.88 23.61
C PRO A 709 -45.93 -47.83 22.47
N ALA A 710 -46.77 -47.88 21.43
CA ALA A 710 -46.55 -48.72 20.25
C ALA A 710 -46.84 -47.92 18.97
N TYR A 711 -46.17 -48.28 17.88
CA TYR A 711 -46.38 -47.66 16.57
C TYR A 711 -47.54 -48.33 15.81
N ARG A 712 -48.62 -47.59 15.56
CA ARG A 712 -49.79 -48.04 14.78
C ARG A 712 -49.83 -47.33 13.42
N PRO A 713 -50.44 -47.92 12.38
CA PRO A 713 -50.66 -47.21 11.11
C PRO A 713 -51.35 -45.86 11.32
N LEU A 714 -50.95 -44.85 10.55
CA LEU A 714 -51.59 -43.54 10.55
C LEU A 714 -53.05 -43.65 10.08
N ASP A 715 -53.99 -43.36 10.95
CA ASP A 715 -55.40 -43.15 10.58
C ASP A 715 -55.57 -41.73 10.01
N LEU A 716 -56.13 -41.62 8.81
CA LEU A 716 -56.25 -40.34 8.08
C LEU A 716 -57.30 -39.39 8.67
N GLU A 717 -58.30 -39.92 9.39
CA GLU A 717 -59.37 -39.15 9.99
C GLU A 717 -59.15 -38.87 11.49
N GLU A 718 -58.28 -39.63 12.15
CA GLU A 718 -57.88 -39.36 13.53
C GLU A 718 -57.08 -38.04 13.64
N LYS A 719 -57.27 -37.34 14.76
CA LYS A 719 -56.56 -36.11 15.12
C LYS A 719 -55.35 -36.43 15.98
N TYR A 720 -54.21 -35.86 15.65
CA TYR A 720 -52.93 -36.02 16.34
C TYR A 720 -52.42 -34.65 16.80
N ARG A 721 -51.90 -34.59 18.02
CA ARG A 721 -51.24 -33.39 18.52
C ARG A 721 -49.75 -33.45 18.19
N VAL A 722 -49.27 -32.40 17.53
CA VAL A 722 -47.97 -32.29 16.89
C VAL A 722 -47.28 -31.02 17.39
N VAL A 723 -45.99 -31.12 17.73
CA VAL A 723 -45.13 -29.95 18.01
C VAL A 723 -44.39 -29.55 16.75
N VAL A 724 -44.46 -28.27 16.42
CA VAL A 724 -43.65 -27.64 15.37
C VAL A 724 -43.12 -26.30 15.88
N MET A 725 -42.19 -25.70 15.15
CA MET A 725 -41.81 -24.30 15.39
C MET A 725 -42.87 -23.35 14.83
N ASP A 726 -43.05 -22.18 15.44
CA ASP A 726 -44.01 -21.14 15.02
C ASP A 726 -43.83 -20.70 13.56
N TYR A 727 -42.61 -20.72 13.04
CA TYR A 727 -42.31 -20.54 11.63
C TYR A 727 -43.09 -21.52 10.72
N LEU A 728 -43.10 -22.82 11.07
CA LEU A 728 -43.86 -23.84 10.34
C LEU A 728 -45.36 -23.74 10.63
N ALA A 729 -45.75 -23.47 11.89
CA ALA A 729 -47.14 -23.26 12.26
C ALA A 729 -47.80 -22.12 11.48
N SER A 730 -47.04 -21.09 11.13
CA SER A 730 -47.47 -19.94 10.32
C SER A 730 -47.44 -20.20 8.81
N GLY A 731 -47.26 -21.45 8.38
CA GLY A 731 -47.31 -21.85 6.98
C GLY A 731 -46.07 -21.47 6.15
N LYS A 732 -44.98 -21.02 6.77
CA LYS A 732 -43.75 -20.62 6.05
C LYS A 732 -43.05 -21.83 5.43
N ASN A 733 -42.12 -21.58 4.51
CA ASN A 733 -41.40 -22.62 3.72
C ASN A 733 -42.32 -23.59 2.94
N GLY A 734 -43.55 -23.17 2.61
CA GLY A 734 -44.49 -23.96 1.83
C GLY A 734 -45.30 -24.98 2.64
N PHE A 735 -45.45 -24.76 3.95
CA PHE A 735 -46.22 -25.60 4.86
C PHE A 735 -47.59 -25.00 5.22
N SER A 736 -48.26 -24.33 4.27
CA SER A 736 -49.58 -23.72 4.50
C SER A 736 -50.63 -24.73 4.96
N VAL A 737 -50.45 -26.01 4.63
CA VAL A 737 -51.24 -27.13 5.17
C VAL A 737 -51.38 -27.06 6.70
N ILE A 738 -50.34 -26.61 7.42
CA ILE A 738 -50.40 -26.41 8.86
C ILE A 738 -51.27 -25.20 9.19
N SER A 739 -50.97 -24.02 8.65
CA SER A 739 -51.71 -22.78 8.97
C SER A 739 -53.19 -22.86 8.60
N ASP A 740 -53.52 -23.60 7.54
CA ASP A 740 -54.87 -23.68 6.98
C ASP A 740 -55.75 -24.70 7.73
N ASN A 741 -55.14 -25.66 8.44
CA ASN A 741 -55.86 -26.81 9.01
C ASN A 741 -55.54 -27.13 10.48
N ALA A 742 -54.58 -26.45 11.11
CA ALA A 742 -54.25 -26.67 12.51
C ALA A 742 -55.36 -26.18 13.45
N GLU A 743 -55.64 -26.98 14.47
CA GLU A 743 -56.57 -26.65 15.56
C GLU A 743 -55.82 -26.61 16.90
N ASP A 744 -56.45 -26.08 17.95
CA ASP A 744 -55.98 -26.16 19.35
C ASP A 744 -54.52 -25.70 19.61
N LEU A 745 -54.10 -24.59 18.98
CA LEU A 745 -52.73 -24.09 19.08
C LEU A 745 -52.37 -23.69 20.53
N GLU A 746 -51.25 -24.21 21.00
CA GLU A 746 -50.68 -23.96 22.32
C GLU A 746 -49.24 -23.49 22.17
N ARG A 747 -48.92 -22.35 22.78
CA ARG A 747 -47.58 -21.74 22.71
C ARG A 747 -46.70 -22.28 23.83
N GLY A 748 -45.58 -22.89 23.45
CA GLY A 748 -44.51 -23.32 24.34
C GLY A 748 -43.34 -22.33 24.43
N PRO A 749 -42.22 -22.75 25.03
CA PRO A 749 -41.01 -21.94 25.16
C PRO A 749 -40.27 -21.80 23.82
N PHE A 750 -39.13 -21.13 23.86
CA PHE A 750 -38.24 -21.06 22.69
C PHE A 750 -37.53 -22.38 22.47
N ASP A 751 -37.21 -22.65 21.20
CA ASP A 751 -36.47 -23.83 20.75
C ASP A 751 -35.15 -24.04 21.51
N LEU A 752 -34.39 -22.97 21.73
CA LEU A 752 -33.11 -23.02 22.45
C LEU A 752 -33.28 -23.43 23.92
N ASP A 753 -34.33 -22.95 24.59
CA ASP A 753 -34.65 -23.30 25.98
C ASP A 753 -35.03 -24.78 26.06
N ALA A 754 -35.89 -25.26 25.16
CA ALA A 754 -36.26 -26.68 25.10
C ALA A 754 -35.05 -27.59 24.85
N LEU A 755 -34.08 -27.17 24.03
CA LEU A 755 -32.85 -27.91 23.80
C LEU A 755 -31.96 -27.96 25.05
N MET A 756 -31.80 -26.84 25.75
CA MET A 756 -31.03 -26.78 27.01
C MET A 756 -31.69 -27.61 28.12
N ASP A 757 -33.01 -27.54 28.24
CA ASP A 757 -33.80 -28.34 29.18
C ASP A 757 -33.67 -29.83 28.87
N TYR A 758 -33.81 -30.22 27.60
CA TYR A 758 -33.63 -31.60 27.18
C TYR A 758 -32.22 -32.11 27.46
N MET A 759 -31.18 -31.34 27.11
CA MET A 759 -29.79 -31.71 27.42
C MET A 759 -29.53 -31.84 28.93
N SER A 760 -30.20 -31.03 29.75
CA SER A 760 -30.13 -31.13 31.20
C SER A 760 -30.83 -32.38 31.72
N ALA A 761 -31.93 -32.78 31.09
CA ALA A 761 -32.73 -33.94 31.49
C ALA A 761 -32.13 -35.28 31.03
N VAL A 762 -31.58 -35.36 29.82
CA VAL A 762 -31.14 -36.62 29.18
C VAL A 762 -29.64 -36.72 28.92
N GLY A 763 -28.87 -35.66 29.22
CA GLY A 763 -27.45 -35.59 28.92
C GLY A 763 -26.60 -36.68 29.60
N PRO A 764 -25.46 -37.09 29.00
CA PRO A 764 -24.91 -36.58 27.75
C PRO A 764 -25.65 -37.14 26.52
N ILE A 765 -25.75 -36.34 25.47
CA ILE A 765 -26.45 -36.70 24.23
C ILE A 765 -25.69 -37.81 23.52
N THR A 766 -26.39 -38.90 23.20
CA THR A 766 -25.88 -40.06 22.45
C THR A 766 -26.72 -40.36 21.22
N THR A 767 -27.54 -39.41 20.78
CA THR A 767 -28.53 -39.61 19.71
C THR A 767 -27.87 -40.08 18.42
N GLY A 768 -28.35 -41.21 17.90
CA GLY A 768 -27.94 -41.78 16.63
C GLY A 768 -29.06 -41.77 15.59
N ILE A 769 -28.86 -42.51 14.51
CA ILE A 769 -29.90 -42.83 13.53
C ILE A 769 -30.72 -44.00 14.08
N GLU A 770 -32.04 -43.83 14.18
CA GLU A 770 -32.97 -44.80 14.78
C GLU A 770 -33.85 -45.49 13.73
N HIS A 771 -33.66 -45.15 12.45
CA HIS A 771 -34.43 -45.66 11.32
C HIS A 771 -35.93 -45.31 11.42
N ARG A 772 -36.22 -44.11 11.93
CA ARG A 772 -37.53 -43.43 11.91
C ARG A 772 -37.93 -43.06 10.49
N ILE A 773 -36.97 -42.80 9.60
CA ILE A 773 -37.24 -42.51 8.19
C ILE A 773 -36.42 -43.45 7.32
N GLN A 774 -37.08 -44.14 6.41
CA GLN A 774 -36.47 -45.10 5.50
C GLN A 774 -36.91 -44.84 4.07
N PHE A 775 -36.04 -45.16 3.13
CA PHE A 775 -36.38 -45.16 1.71
C PHE A 775 -36.31 -46.59 1.17
N VAL A 776 -37.31 -46.98 0.39
CA VAL A 776 -37.33 -48.25 -0.35
C VAL A 776 -37.17 -47.96 -1.84
N ASN A 777 -36.56 -48.89 -2.56
CA ASN A 777 -36.36 -48.78 -4.01
C ASN A 777 -35.64 -47.49 -4.44
N THR A 778 -34.66 -47.01 -3.65
CA THR A 778 -33.82 -45.86 -4.02
C THR A 778 -33.02 -46.12 -5.28
#